data_AF-A0A7Z9UHK9-F1
#
_entry.id   AF-A0A7Z9UHK9-F1
#
_cell.length_a   1.000
_cell.length_b   1.000
_cell.length_c   1.000
_cell.angle_alpha   90.00
_cell.angle_beta   90.00
_cell.angle_gamma   90.00
#
_symmetry.space_group_name_H-M   'P 1'
#
loop_
_entity.id
_entity.type
_entity.pdbx_description
1 polymer ?
#
loop_
_entity_poly.entity_id
_entity_poly.type
_entity_poly.pdbx_seq_one_letter_code
_entity_poly.pdbx_strand_id
1 'polypeptide(L)'
;LTFLQAEDMTLLAPDGSTVFIHRDEYGVPHVVADNQNAVSFGQGFAEAQDRLFQMDLNRRGSLGRLSELYGDLTLNMDKDIRRLGYTKSEYDEMFAELEIEVQEAISSYAAGVNTYVDSMTANPSKYKPIDYAFLEFEPWEVHHSLAFAVYFCRLFGMFGGQELTRLTELQDNGWNWFDENLPVNDTTCTTTLVDEGRAMQQDWSYSGMIIPDHIAQEVADHREAIRAFAEENGLIFKLGSFAAAISSTSSANGNAMILGCPQMGGPNYNETSRTMEIELQCPDFHVGGLSIPGFPGVVIGHSEYLGWTNTSGVSDNVDVYIDSTQSPNFDDGYWHNGEWLQFEVITDTIYTYAGYEIFTHYRTIHGPVFSAYMPANQVYSYKMTFWKKELGSADYIFNAMKATSLEEFEDKIRLAAMSFNYIAVDQNGNIGYWHGGLFQDRSDGVHPYLPHKGDGTEEWGGFIAFEDLPQGDNSTLGYFTNYNNKPATWWNNGDIGPWINGISLCDRNDLITNYIGSLNGVTLDDVKNIPFAINDHGTYQQALELTGTGVIDFNINPPGQSGFTSLNGTQSSHMHDQWPLHDAWEFKDQLFGETVVQVAQDIMPVNFKLHAPYPNPFNPVTNIKFSLNRNARIQIDIIDITGRVVDNLVDNEYDAGKHTIPWITYSVPSGVYFVRLSSFDITETKKILLLK
;
A
#
# COMPACT_ATOMS: atom_id res chain seq x y z
N LEU A 1 12.96 -2.62 -36.80
CA LEU A 1 14.02 -2.21 -35.84
C LEU A 1 13.40 -1.13 -34.97
N THR A 2 12.58 -1.56 -34.04
CA THR A 2 11.90 -0.75 -33.03
C THR A 2 12.92 -0.55 -31.93
N PHE A 3 13.32 0.69 -31.67
CA PHE A 3 14.12 1.03 -30.50
C PHE A 3 13.20 0.92 -29.29
N LEU A 4 13.36 -0.13 -28.48
CA LEU A 4 12.98 -0.12 -27.08
C LEU A 4 13.90 0.91 -26.41
N GLN A 5 13.35 2.06 -26.02
CA GLN A 5 14.05 3.01 -25.17
C GLN A 5 14.03 2.44 -23.75
N ALA A 6 15.10 1.74 -23.36
CA ALA A 6 15.42 1.60 -21.94
C ALA A 6 15.64 3.02 -21.39
N GLU A 7 14.69 3.51 -20.60
CA GLU A 7 14.77 4.82 -19.95
C GLU A 7 15.60 4.73 -18.66
N ASP A 8 16.87 4.36 -18.80
CA ASP A 8 17.80 4.36 -17.67
C ASP A 8 17.93 5.77 -17.10
N MET A 9 17.86 5.89 -15.78
CA MET A 9 18.01 7.17 -15.12
C MET A 9 18.83 7.08 -13.83
N THR A 10 19.48 8.19 -13.51
CA THR A 10 20.27 8.34 -12.30
C THR A 10 19.82 9.58 -11.54
N LEU A 11 19.44 9.39 -10.28
CA LEU A 11 19.00 10.42 -9.35
C LEU A 11 20.02 10.59 -8.22
N LEU A 12 19.95 11.73 -7.54
CA LEU A 12 20.64 11.94 -6.26
C LEU A 12 19.58 12.05 -5.17
N ALA A 13 19.60 11.11 -4.24
CA ALA A 13 18.76 11.14 -3.05
C ALA A 13 19.17 12.31 -2.12
N PRO A 14 18.30 12.73 -1.17
CA PRO A 14 18.57 13.86 -0.28
C PRO A 14 19.85 13.72 0.56
N ASP A 15 20.25 12.50 0.89
CA ASP A 15 21.48 12.15 1.61
C ASP A 15 22.74 12.25 0.74
N GLY A 16 22.59 12.47 -0.57
CA GLY A 16 23.66 12.51 -1.57
C GLY A 16 23.98 11.16 -2.22
N SER A 17 23.30 10.09 -1.84
CA SER A 17 23.45 8.76 -2.43
C SER A 17 22.93 8.76 -3.87
N THR A 18 23.57 7.96 -4.72
CA THR A 18 23.14 7.80 -6.11
C THR A 18 22.09 6.69 -6.18
N VAL A 19 20.98 6.99 -6.86
CA VAL A 19 19.92 6.02 -7.14
C VAL A 19 19.89 5.80 -8.64
N PHE A 20 19.90 4.54 -9.03
CA PHE A 20 19.79 4.15 -10.43
C PHE A 20 18.46 3.43 -10.63
N ILE A 21 17.73 3.81 -11.69
CA ILE A 21 16.46 3.18 -12.08
C ILE A 21 16.60 2.74 -13.52
N HIS A 22 16.49 1.44 -13.76
CA HIS A 22 16.35 0.85 -15.10
C HIS A 22 14.89 0.46 -15.32
N ARG A 23 14.42 0.49 -16.57
CA ARG A 23 13.10 -0.03 -16.95
C ARG A 23 13.24 -1.09 -18.01
N ASP A 24 12.61 -2.23 -17.76
CA ASP A 24 12.57 -3.34 -18.70
C ASP A 24 11.60 -3.10 -19.87
N GLU A 25 11.45 -4.11 -20.71
CA GLU A 25 10.55 -4.12 -21.87
C GLU A 25 9.06 -3.99 -21.58
N TYR A 26 8.63 -4.19 -20.32
CA TYR A 26 7.27 -3.97 -19.84
C TYR A 26 7.16 -2.70 -18.98
N GLY A 27 8.24 -1.93 -18.87
CA GLY A 27 8.30 -0.70 -18.10
C GLY A 27 8.43 -0.91 -16.59
N VAL A 28 8.78 -2.11 -16.13
CA VAL A 28 9.01 -2.42 -14.71
C VAL A 28 10.25 -1.67 -14.21
N PRO A 29 10.16 -0.85 -13.14
CA PRO A 29 11.33 -0.21 -12.57
C PRO A 29 12.19 -1.18 -11.74
N HIS A 30 13.49 -1.17 -12.00
CA HIS A 30 14.53 -1.82 -11.21
C HIS A 30 15.36 -0.74 -10.50
N VAL A 31 15.14 -0.57 -9.20
CA VAL A 31 15.68 0.52 -8.38
C VAL A 31 16.87 0.01 -7.57
N VAL A 32 18.05 0.56 -7.83
CA VAL A 32 19.31 0.18 -7.17
C VAL A 32 19.92 1.39 -6.49
N ALA A 33 20.30 1.25 -5.21
CA ALA A 33 21.05 2.28 -4.49
C ALA A 33 21.93 1.70 -3.37
N ASP A 34 22.83 2.54 -2.82
CA ASP A 34 23.79 2.14 -1.79
C ASP A 34 23.17 1.95 -0.39
N ASN A 35 21.90 2.31 -0.19
CA ASN A 35 21.18 2.15 1.08
C ASN A 35 19.64 2.11 0.90
N GLN A 36 18.93 1.60 1.91
CA GLN A 36 17.47 1.43 1.89
C GLN A 36 16.66 2.73 1.75
N ASN A 37 17.14 3.84 2.31
CA ASN A 37 16.44 5.14 2.23
C ASN A 37 16.49 5.68 0.79
N ALA A 38 17.63 5.55 0.13
CA ALA A 38 17.82 5.90 -1.27
C ALA A 38 17.01 5.01 -2.22
N VAL A 39 16.88 3.70 -1.93
CA VAL A 39 15.97 2.80 -2.65
C VAL A 39 14.51 3.22 -2.48
N SER A 40 14.07 3.51 -1.25
CA SER A 40 12.70 3.97 -0.99
C SER A 40 12.39 5.30 -1.70
N PHE A 41 13.36 6.21 -1.75
CA PHE A 41 13.30 7.43 -2.55
C PHE A 41 13.15 7.13 -4.05
N GLY A 42 13.94 6.20 -4.59
CA GLY A 42 13.84 5.76 -5.99
C GLY A 42 12.48 5.14 -6.33
N GLN A 43 11.95 4.31 -5.43
CA GLN A 43 10.62 3.73 -5.55
C GLN A 43 9.55 4.82 -5.62
N GLY A 44 9.56 5.78 -4.69
CA GLY A 44 8.59 6.89 -4.69
C GLY A 44 8.66 7.74 -5.96
N PHE A 45 9.87 7.96 -6.50
CA PHE A 45 10.03 8.63 -7.78
C PHE A 45 9.44 7.82 -8.95
N ALA A 46 9.76 6.53 -9.04
CA ALA A 46 9.33 5.65 -10.13
C ALA A 46 7.80 5.47 -10.15
N GLU A 47 7.20 5.22 -8.99
CA GLU A 47 5.76 5.07 -8.86
C GLU A 47 5.03 6.39 -9.18
N ALA A 48 5.55 7.53 -8.72
CA ALA A 48 5.01 8.83 -9.11
C ALA A 48 5.12 9.07 -10.62
N GLN A 49 6.22 8.66 -11.25
CA GLN A 49 6.40 8.79 -12.70
C GLN A 49 5.30 8.11 -13.50
N ASP A 50 4.85 6.95 -13.04
CA ASP A 50 3.84 6.15 -13.73
C ASP A 50 2.41 6.43 -13.28
N ARG A 51 2.21 6.76 -12.00
CA ARG A 51 0.92 6.65 -11.29
C ARG A 51 0.52 7.90 -10.51
N LEU A 52 1.14 9.06 -10.72
CA LEU A 52 0.90 10.26 -9.89
C LEU A 52 -0.59 10.61 -9.70
N PHE A 53 -1.42 10.54 -10.75
CA PHE A 53 -2.84 10.86 -10.63
C PHE A 53 -3.62 9.80 -9.84
N GLN A 54 -3.31 8.52 -10.02
CA GLN A 54 -3.87 7.43 -9.21
C GLN A 54 -3.48 7.58 -7.74
N MET A 55 -2.22 7.92 -7.45
CA MET A 55 -1.74 8.19 -6.09
C MET A 55 -2.46 9.40 -5.47
N ASP A 56 -2.71 10.47 -6.24
CA ASP A 56 -3.46 11.64 -5.77
C ASP A 56 -4.92 11.28 -5.44
N LEU A 57 -5.58 10.50 -6.30
CA LEU A 57 -6.93 10.00 -6.06
C LEU A 57 -6.99 9.14 -4.79
N ASN A 58 -6.02 8.23 -4.63
CA ASN A 58 -5.91 7.36 -3.46
C ASN A 58 -5.71 8.17 -2.16
N ARG A 59 -4.82 9.17 -2.12
CA ARG A 59 -4.67 10.01 -0.92
C ARG A 59 -5.91 10.86 -0.64
N ARG A 60 -6.64 11.30 -1.66
CA ARG A 60 -7.89 12.06 -1.48
C ARG A 60 -8.99 11.17 -0.92
N GLY A 61 -9.09 9.93 -1.41
CA GLY A 61 -9.97 8.91 -0.84
C GLY A 61 -9.64 8.62 0.63
N SER A 62 -8.36 8.42 0.94
CA SER A 62 -7.94 8.08 2.31
C SER A 62 -8.04 9.24 3.31
N LEU A 63 -8.08 10.48 2.84
CA LEU A 63 -8.24 11.67 3.68
C LEU A 63 -9.67 12.21 3.71
N GLY A 64 -10.61 11.60 2.99
CA GLY A 64 -11.96 12.14 2.83
C GLY A 64 -11.93 13.54 2.21
N ARG A 65 -11.35 13.63 1.01
CA ARG A 65 -11.20 14.84 0.18
C ARG A 65 -11.59 14.61 -1.29
N LEU A 66 -12.30 13.52 -1.61
CA LEU A 66 -12.74 13.25 -2.98
C LEU A 66 -13.73 14.32 -3.48
N SER A 67 -14.47 14.95 -2.58
CA SER A 67 -15.47 15.98 -2.92
C SER A 67 -14.84 17.26 -3.46
N GLU A 68 -13.54 17.47 -3.25
CA GLU A 68 -12.80 18.52 -3.94
C GLU A 68 -12.78 18.32 -5.47
N LEU A 69 -12.87 17.07 -5.94
CA LEU A 69 -12.91 16.71 -7.35
C LEU A 69 -14.33 16.43 -7.85
N TYR A 70 -15.15 15.72 -7.05
CA TYR A 70 -16.46 15.22 -7.48
C TYR A 70 -17.66 15.95 -6.85
N GLY A 71 -17.41 16.89 -5.94
CA GLY A 71 -18.45 17.63 -5.20
C GLY A 71 -19.34 16.72 -4.38
N ASP A 72 -20.63 17.03 -4.36
CA ASP A 72 -21.62 16.36 -3.51
C ASP A 72 -21.75 14.85 -3.78
N LEU A 73 -21.27 14.36 -4.94
CA LEU A 73 -21.29 12.93 -5.28
C LEU A 73 -20.48 12.06 -4.31
N THR A 74 -19.39 12.59 -3.74
CA THR A 74 -18.49 11.86 -2.84
C THR A 74 -18.54 12.37 -1.40
N LEU A 75 -19.44 13.30 -1.10
CA LEU A 75 -19.51 13.97 0.20
C LEU A 75 -19.79 12.99 1.35
N ASN A 76 -20.66 12.01 1.11
CA ASN A 76 -20.94 10.96 2.09
C ASN A 76 -19.76 10.01 2.28
N MET A 77 -18.95 9.75 1.24
CA MET A 77 -17.72 8.97 1.37
C MET A 77 -16.69 9.71 2.21
N ASP A 78 -16.50 11.00 1.93
CA ASP A 78 -15.59 11.83 2.70
C ASP A 78 -16.00 11.86 4.18
N LYS A 79 -17.29 12.03 4.48
CA LYS A 79 -17.82 11.97 5.86
C LYS A 79 -17.52 10.65 6.55
N ASP A 80 -17.66 9.52 5.87
CA ASP A 80 -17.37 8.22 6.45
C ASP A 80 -15.88 8.04 6.74
N ILE A 81 -15.02 8.48 5.83
CA ILE A 81 -13.57 8.47 6.04
C ILE A 81 -13.19 9.36 7.23
N ARG A 82 -13.80 10.55 7.38
CA ARG A 82 -13.59 11.42 8.55
C ARG A 82 -14.09 10.78 9.84
N ARG A 83 -15.29 10.19 9.81
CA ARG A 83 -15.95 9.58 10.98
C ARG A 83 -15.19 8.37 11.50
N LEU A 84 -14.75 7.49 10.60
CA LEU A 84 -14.07 6.24 10.95
C LEU A 84 -12.55 6.39 11.01
N GLY A 85 -12.01 7.50 10.50
CA GLY A 85 -10.57 7.76 10.42
C GLY A 85 -9.98 8.43 11.66
N TYR A 86 -8.75 8.90 11.49
CA TYR A 86 -7.93 9.50 12.54
C TYR A 86 -7.65 10.97 12.27
N THR A 87 -7.42 11.74 13.32
CA THR A 87 -6.90 13.11 13.19
C THR A 87 -5.42 13.07 12.78
N LYS A 88 -4.90 14.17 12.22
CA LYS A 88 -3.46 14.26 11.87
C LYS A 88 -2.54 13.97 13.05
N SER A 89 -2.89 14.45 14.25
CA SER A 89 -2.12 14.18 15.48
C SER A 89 -2.07 12.69 15.83
N GLU A 90 -3.20 11.98 15.65
CA GLU A 90 -3.25 10.54 15.89
C GLU A 90 -2.39 9.76 14.88
N TYR A 91 -2.37 10.19 13.61
CA TYR A 91 -1.44 9.64 12.63
C TYR A 91 0.03 9.90 12.99
N ASP A 92 0.35 11.10 13.49
CA ASP A 92 1.71 11.45 13.91
C ASP A 92 2.15 10.60 15.12
N GLU A 93 1.24 10.31 16.05
CA GLU A 93 1.45 9.39 17.18
C GLU A 93 1.72 7.96 16.68
N MET A 94 0.86 7.43 15.81
CA MET A 94 1.03 6.09 15.25
C MET A 94 2.32 5.97 14.43
N PHE A 95 2.72 7.02 13.71
CA PHE A 95 3.99 7.05 12.98
C PHE A 95 5.21 7.02 13.90
N ALA A 96 5.15 7.71 15.04
CA ALA A 96 6.24 7.74 16.01
C ALA A 96 6.46 6.39 16.72
N GLU A 97 5.47 5.50 16.71
CA GLU A 97 5.56 4.14 17.26
C GLU A 97 6.26 3.15 16.31
N LEU A 98 6.33 3.45 15.01
CA LEU A 98 7.00 2.59 14.03
C LEU A 98 8.51 2.53 14.27
N GLU A 99 9.16 1.49 13.75
CA GLU A 99 10.62 1.43 13.78
C GLU A 99 11.24 2.61 13.02
N ILE A 100 12.36 3.14 13.54
CA ILE A 100 12.98 4.36 12.98
C ILE A 100 13.35 4.18 11.50
N GLU A 101 13.78 2.98 11.11
CA GLU A 101 14.10 2.64 9.73
C GLU A 101 12.87 2.73 8.81
N VAL A 102 11.71 2.32 9.29
CA VAL A 102 10.44 2.38 8.55
C VAL A 102 9.98 3.83 8.42
N GLN A 103 10.14 4.63 9.49
CA GLN A 103 9.86 6.08 9.44
C GLN A 103 10.73 6.79 8.39
N GLU A 104 12.03 6.48 8.35
CA GLU A 104 12.97 7.04 7.37
C GLU A 104 12.65 6.60 5.94
N ALA A 105 12.26 5.34 5.75
CA ALA A 105 11.88 4.82 4.44
C ALA A 105 10.62 5.50 3.88
N ILE A 106 9.57 5.66 4.69
CA ILE A 106 8.34 6.38 4.32
C ILE A 106 8.64 7.85 4.01
N SER A 107 9.50 8.49 4.80
CA SER A 107 9.93 9.88 4.57
C SER A 107 10.71 10.02 3.27
N SER A 108 11.60 9.07 2.97
CA SER A 108 12.41 9.05 1.75
C SER A 108 11.55 8.79 0.51
N TYR A 109 10.56 7.89 0.62
CA TYR A 109 9.55 7.65 -0.42
C TYR A 109 8.79 8.94 -0.76
N ALA A 110 8.29 9.65 0.24
CA ALA A 110 7.60 10.94 0.03
C ALA A 110 8.51 11.98 -0.66
N ALA A 111 9.80 12.02 -0.32
CA ALA A 111 10.77 12.87 -1.00
C ALA A 111 10.99 12.47 -2.47
N GLY A 112 10.94 11.17 -2.79
CA GLY A 112 10.97 10.64 -4.16
C GLY A 112 9.80 11.12 -5.00
N VAL A 113 8.58 10.99 -4.46
CA VAL A 113 7.34 11.50 -5.08
C VAL A 113 7.47 13.00 -5.39
N ASN A 114 7.91 13.78 -4.40
CA ASN A 114 8.09 15.23 -4.58
C ASN A 114 9.18 15.58 -5.60
N THR A 115 10.22 14.77 -5.73
CA THR A 115 11.26 14.98 -6.75
C THR A 115 10.71 14.79 -8.16
N TYR A 116 9.78 13.85 -8.37
CA TYR A 116 9.06 13.75 -9.63
C TYR A 116 8.15 14.96 -9.88
N VAL A 117 7.44 15.42 -8.84
CA VAL A 117 6.60 16.64 -8.89
C VAL A 117 7.41 17.87 -9.32
N ASP A 118 8.61 18.04 -8.78
CA ASP A 118 9.54 19.09 -9.18
C ASP A 118 9.96 18.94 -10.65
N SER A 119 10.17 17.70 -11.10
CA SER A 119 10.53 17.39 -12.49
C SER A 119 9.42 17.75 -13.48
N MET A 120 8.14 17.48 -13.15
CA MET A 120 7.01 17.91 -13.98
C MET A 120 6.77 19.42 -13.97
N THR A 121 7.15 20.11 -12.90
CA THR A 121 7.11 21.57 -12.84
C THR A 121 8.21 22.18 -13.70
N ALA A 122 9.42 21.60 -13.65
CA ALA A 122 10.57 22.06 -14.41
C ALA A 122 10.46 21.77 -15.91
N ASN A 123 9.89 20.63 -16.30
CA ASN A 123 9.69 20.24 -17.70
C ASN A 123 8.30 19.63 -17.94
N PRO A 124 7.25 20.47 -17.96
CA PRO A 124 5.88 19.99 -18.04
C PRO A 124 5.55 19.29 -19.35
N SER A 125 6.23 19.65 -20.45
CA SER A 125 6.00 19.00 -21.74
C SER A 125 6.38 17.52 -21.77
N LYS A 126 7.32 17.11 -20.89
CA LYS A 126 7.81 15.74 -20.82
C LYS A 126 7.18 14.96 -19.68
N TYR A 127 7.08 15.57 -18.51
CA TYR A 127 6.77 14.83 -17.27
C TYR A 127 5.41 15.17 -16.66
N LYS A 128 4.67 16.17 -17.16
CA LYS A 128 3.37 16.52 -16.56
C LYS A 128 2.26 15.62 -17.15
N PRO A 129 1.55 14.84 -16.31
CA PRO A 129 0.38 14.10 -16.78
C PRO A 129 -0.74 15.04 -17.23
N ILE A 130 -1.54 14.60 -18.20
CA ILE A 130 -2.67 15.38 -18.75
C ILE A 130 -3.72 15.73 -17.69
N ASP A 131 -3.88 14.89 -16.66
CA ASP A 131 -4.82 15.10 -15.55
C ASP A 131 -4.54 16.42 -14.81
N TYR A 132 -3.28 16.87 -14.80
CA TYR A 132 -2.84 18.11 -14.18
C TYR A 132 -2.80 19.29 -15.15
N ALA A 133 -3.40 19.20 -16.35
CA ALA A 133 -3.45 20.33 -17.27
C ALA A 133 -4.10 21.58 -16.65
N PHE A 134 -5.09 21.37 -15.76
CA PHE A 134 -5.82 22.44 -15.06
C PHE A 134 -5.90 22.25 -13.54
N LEU A 135 -5.20 21.26 -13.00
CA LEU A 135 -5.11 20.99 -11.57
C LEU A 135 -3.69 21.27 -11.09
N GLU A 136 -3.58 21.84 -9.89
CA GLU A 136 -2.31 21.98 -9.18
C GLU A 136 -2.11 20.76 -8.28
N PHE A 137 -0.87 20.25 -8.24
CA PHE A 137 -0.52 19.14 -7.37
C PHE A 137 -0.02 19.68 -6.02
N GLU A 138 -0.70 19.30 -4.96
CA GLU A 138 -0.26 19.55 -3.58
C GLU A 138 0.94 18.63 -3.25
N PRO A 139 2.06 19.15 -2.71
CA PRO A 139 3.21 18.34 -2.33
C PRO A 139 2.83 17.12 -1.47
N TRP A 140 3.55 16.02 -1.66
CA TRP A 140 3.31 14.78 -0.95
C TRP A 140 3.94 14.81 0.45
N GLU A 141 3.13 14.84 1.50
CA GLU A 141 3.57 14.69 2.89
C GLU A 141 3.59 13.21 3.31
N VAL A 142 4.40 12.87 4.32
CA VAL A 142 4.40 11.55 4.97
C VAL A 142 2.98 11.13 5.37
N HIS A 143 2.21 12.06 5.94
CA HIS A 143 0.82 11.85 6.32
C HIS A 143 -0.06 11.26 5.20
N HIS A 144 0.20 11.59 3.93
CA HIS A 144 -0.56 11.04 2.80
C HIS A 144 -0.32 9.54 2.62
N SER A 145 0.94 9.10 2.76
CA SER A 145 1.28 7.68 2.73
C SER A 145 0.70 6.93 3.93
N LEU A 146 0.71 7.54 5.13
CA LEU A 146 0.13 6.95 6.33
C LEU A 146 -1.40 6.78 6.23
N ALA A 147 -2.10 7.83 5.82
CA ALA A 147 -3.54 7.79 5.63
C ALA A 147 -3.91 6.74 4.57
N PHE A 148 -3.16 6.70 3.46
CA PHE A 148 -3.36 5.69 2.43
C PHE A 148 -3.09 4.26 2.93
N ALA A 149 -2.04 4.01 3.71
CA ALA A 149 -1.77 2.70 4.30
C ALA A 149 -2.93 2.22 5.19
N VAL A 150 -3.45 3.08 6.07
CA VAL A 150 -4.62 2.76 6.91
C VAL A 150 -5.85 2.47 6.06
N TYR A 151 -6.14 3.33 5.09
CA TYR A 151 -7.28 3.16 4.18
C TYR A 151 -7.20 1.83 3.41
N PHE A 152 -6.04 1.56 2.81
CA PHE A 152 -5.80 0.37 2.01
C PHE A 152 -5.89 -0.90 2.84
N CYS A 153 -5.23 -0.97 3.99
CA CYS A 153 -5.28 -2.19 4.80
C CYS A 153 -6.69 -2.46 5.34
N ARG A 154 -7.48 -1.42 5.67
CA ARG A 154 -8.88 -1.60 6.10
C ARG A 154 -9.77 -2.12 4.97
N LEU A 155 -9.57 -1.70 3.72
CA LEU A 155 -10.35 -2.23 2.58
C LEU A 155 -10.26 -3.76 2.44
N PHE A 156 -9.15 -4.36 2.86
CA PHE A 156 -8.88 -5.79 2.63
C PHE A 156 -8.69 -6.63 3.91
N GLY A 157 -8.60 -6.00 5.08
CA GLY A 157 -8.30 -6.66 6.35
C GLY A 157 -9.24 -6.29 7.50
N MET A 158 -10.33 -5.55 7.24
CA MET A 158 -11.40 -5.24 8.19
C MET A 158 -12.64 -6.07 7.88
N PHE A 159 -13.08 -6.92 8.80
CA PHE A 159 -14.26 -7.78 8.68
C PHE A 159 -15.06 -7.77 9.97
N GLY A 160 -16.37 -7.96 9.87
CA GLY A 160 -17.31 -7.76 10.98
C GLY A 160 -18.11 -6.46 10.82
N GLY A 161 -18.86 -6.10 11.85
CA GLY A 161 -19.66 -4.88 11.89
C GLY A 161 -21.02 -5.01 11.18
N GLN A 162 -21.52 -6.22 10.91
CA GLN A 162 -22.83 -6.45 10.28
C GLN A 162 -23.95 -6.74 11.31
N GLU A 163 -23.68 -6.64 12.60
CA GLU A 163 -24.51 -7.14 13.70
C GLU A 163 -25.87 -6.44 13.79
N LEU A 164 -26.01 -5.20 13.30
CA LEU A 164 -27.33 -4.54 13.21
C LEU A 164 -28.24 -5.24 12.18
N THR A 165 -27.69 -5.63 11.02
CA THR A 165 -28.42 -6.42 10.02
C THR A 165 -28.74 -7.80 10.57
N ARG A 166 -27.77 -8.46 11.21
CA ARG A 166 -27.96 -9.79 11.83
C ARG A 166 -28.99 -9.77 12.95
N LEU A 167 -29.02 -8.73 13.76
CA LEU A 167 -30.04 -8.53 14.78
C LEU A 167 -31.43 -8.42 14.14
N THR A 168 -31.58 -7.69 13.04
CA THR A 168 -32.87 -7.59 12.34
C THR A 168 -33.29 -8.95 11.79
N GLU A 169 -32.37 -9.70 11.17
CA GLU A 169 -32.64 -11.07 10.69
C GLU A 169 -33.10 -12.01 11.81
N LEU A 170 -32.48 -11.92 13.00
CA LEU A 170 -32.88 -12.66 14.20
C LEU A 170 -34.28 -12.22 14.70
N GLN A 171 -34.55 -10.91 14.76
CA GLN A 171 -35.84 -10.37 15.20
C GLN A 171 -37.00 -10.82 14.29
N ASP A 172 -36.75 -10.89 12.97
CA ASP A 172 -37.75 -11.23 11.97
C ASP A 172 -38.01 -12.74 11.87
N ASN A 173 -36.97 -13.57 11.99
CA ASN A 173 -37.05 -15.00 11.68
C ASN A 173 -36.91 -15.93 12.90
N GLY A 174 -36.34 -15.44 14.00
CA GLY A 174 -36.10 -16.20 15.23
C GLY A 174 -34.87 -17.12 15.19
N TRP A 175 -34.47 -17.61 16.37
CA TRP A 175 -33.24 -18.36 16.59
C TRP A 175 -33.06 -19.60 15.70
N ASN A 176 -34.12 -20.39 15.48
CA ASN A 176 -34.00 -21.59 14.64
C ASN A 176 -33.52 -21.25 13.23
N TRP A 177 -34.09 -20.19 12.63
CA TRP A 177 -33.65 -19.75 11.30
C TRP A 177 -32.22 -19.19 11.37
N PHE A 178 -31.93 -18.40 12.40
CA PHE A 178 -30.63 -17.77 12.58
C PHE A 178 -29.50 -18.80 12.66
N ASP A 179 -29.63 -19.80 13.54
CA ASP A 179 -28.63 -20.86 13.72
C ASP A 179 -28.49 -21.76 12.48
N GLU A 180 -29.59 -22.03 11.76
CA GLU A 180 -29.58 -22.85 10.55
C GLU A 180 -28.92 -22.14 9.35
N ASN A 181 -29.04 -20.81 9.25
CA ASN A 181 -28.58 -20.05 8.07
C ASN A 181 -27.26 -19.29 8.32
N LEU A 182 -26.92 -19.03 9.57
CA LEU A 182 -25.73 -18.30 10.00
C LEU A 182 -25.00 -19.09 11.10
N PRO A 183 -24.53 -20.32 10.82
CA PRO A 183 -23.77 -21.06 11.82
C PRO A 183 -22.48 -20.30 12.16
N VAL A 184 -22.21 -20.09 13.46
CA VAL A 184 -20.95 -19.47 13.94
C VAL A 184 -19.72 -20.26 13.46
N ASN A 185 -19.88 -21.57 13.28
CA ASN A 185 -18.85 -22.43 12.74
C ASN A 185 -19.47 -23.46 11.78
N ASP A 186 -19.09 -23.40 10.51
CA ASP A 186 -19.42 -24.44 9.53
C ASP A 186 -18.20 -25.35 9.36
N THR A 187 -18.38 -26.64 9.66
CA THR A 187 -17.31 -27.66 9.56
C THR A 187 -17.24 -28.30 8.17
N THR A 188 -18.16 -27.98 7.27
CA THR A 188 -18.18 -28.44 5.87
C THR A 188 -17.42 -27.50 4.93
N CYS A 189 -17.07 -26.30 5.40
CA CYS A 189 -16.26 -25.36 4.64
C CYS A 189 -14.83 -25.90 4.50
N THR A 190 -14.31 -25.95 3.28
CA THR A 190 -12.92 -26.34 3.03
C THR A 190 -11.97 -25.30 3.59
N THR A 191 -10.97 -25.76 4.34
CA THR A 191 -10.01 -24.92 5.06
C THR A 191 -8.65 -24.94 4.40
N THR A 192 -7.84 -23.90 4.64
CA THR A 192 -6.45 -23.88 4.12
C THR A 192 -5.56 -24.85 4.88
N LEU A 193 -5.67 -24.87 6.21
CA LEU A 193 -5.04 -25.89 7.04
C LEU A 193 -5.89 -27.15 7.05
N VAL A 194 -5.25 -28.28 6.76
CA VAL A 194 -5.87 -29.60 6.94
C VAL A 194 -5.52 -30.08 8.35
N ASP A 195 -6.52 -30.01 9.24
CA ASP A 195 -6.38 -30.43 10.63
C ASP A 195 -7.50 -31.39 11.06
N GLU A 196 -7.29 -32.07 12.20
CA GLU A 196 -8.33 -32.84 12.88
C GLU A 196 -8.97 -32.05 14.04
N GLY A 197 -8.78 -30.73 14.04
CA GLY A 197 -9.29 -29.84 15.07
C GLY A 197 -10.82 -29.87 15.09
N ARG A 198 -11.38 -29.44 16.23
CA ARG A 198 -12.83 -29.28 16.36
C ARG A 198 -13.10 -27.95 17.03
N ALA A 199 -14.03 -27.20 16.45
CA ALA A 199 -14.51 -25.98 17.07
C ALA A 199 -14.98 -26.29 18.49
N MET A 200 -14.54 -25.49 19.45
CA MET A 200 -15.07 -25.61 20.81
C MET A 200 -16.54 -25.22 20.77
N GLN A 201 -17.41 -26.10 21.27
CA GLN A 201 -18.81 -25.75 21.43
C GLN A 201 -18.92 -24.69 22.53
N GLN A 202 -19.40 -23.50 22.16
CA GLN A 202 -19.60 -22.38 23.06
C GLN A 202 -21.10 -22.08 23.18
N ASP A 203 -21.56 -21.87 24.41
CA ASP A 203 -22.91 -21.38 24.67
C ASP A 203 -22.90 -19.86 24.52
N TRP A 204 -23.36 -19.38 23.37
CA TRP A 204 -23.45 -17.96 23.07
C TRP A 204 -24.63 -17.31 23.80
N SER A 205 -24.40 -16.11 24.32
CA SER A 205 -25.42 -15.30 24.97
C SER A 205 -25.79 -14.09 24.12
N TYR A 206 -27.04 -13.65 24.26
CA TYR A 206 -27.51 -12.41 23.69
C TYR A 206 -28.34 -11.64 24.71
N SER A 207 -28.05 -10.35 24.84
CA SER A 207 -28.64 -9.47 25.83
C SER A 207 -30.10 -9.07 25.58
N GLY A 208 -30.68 -9.49 24.45
CA GLY A 208 -32.06 -9.17 24.09
C GLY A 208 -32.28 -7.71 23.71
N MET A 209 -31.23 -7.01 23.25
CA MET A 209 -31.35 -5.66 22.73
C MET A 209 -32.29 -5.65 21.51
N ILE A 210 -32.85 -4.49 21.21
CA ILE A 210 -33.67 -4.28 20.03
C ILE A 210 -33.25 -2.98 19.37
N ILE A 211 -33.31 -2.96 18.05
CA ILE A 211 -33.18 -1.76 17.25
C ILE A 211 -34.41 -1.63 16.35
N PRO A 212 -34.73 -0.43 15.86
CA PRO A 212 -35.70 -0.27 14.78
C PRO A 212 -35.12 -0.77 13.45
N ASP A 213 -35.90 -1.52 12.67
CA ASP A 213 -35.44 -2.11 11.39
C ASP A 213 -34.88 -1.08 10.41
N HIS A 214 -35.46 0.13 10.39
CA HIS A 214 -35.01 1.20 9.49
C HIS A 214 -33.57 1.66 9.76
N ILE A 215 -33.04 1.48 10.98
CA ILE A 215 -31.66 1.83 11.30
C ILE A 215 -30.69 0.86 10.66
N ALA A 216 -30.96 -0.46 10.78
CA ALA A 216 -30.16 -1.47 10.10
C ALA A 216 -30.25 -1.29 8.58
N GLN A 217 -31.44 -1.01 8.05
CA GLN A 217 -31.63 -0.75 6.63
C GLN A 217 -30.88 0.50 6.14
N GLU A 218 -30.91 1.61 6.89
CA GLU A 218 -30.18 2.83 6.54
C GLU A 218 -28.66 2.58 6.45
N VAL A 219 -28.10 1.86 7.43
CA VAL A 219 -26.68 1.49 7.43
C VAL A 219 -26.33 0.57 6.26
N ALA A 220 -27.19 -0.41 5.96
CA ALA A 220 -27.00 -1.31 4.84
C ALA A 220 -27.09 -0.60 3.48
N ASP A 221 -28.11 0.24 3.29
CA ASP A 221 -28.33 1.04 2.07
C ASP A 221 -27.18 2.00 1.82
N HIS A 222 -26.67 2.64 2.88
CA HIS A 222 -25.53 3.55 2.79
C HIS A 222 -24.24 2.83 2.37
N ARG A 223 -23.96 1.66 2.96
CA ARG A 223 -22.82 0.81 2.55
C ARG A 223 -22.92 0.38 1.08
N GLU A 224 -24.11 -0.06 0.65
CA GLU A 224 -24.33 -0.46 -0.74
C GLU A 224 -24.21 0.71 -1.72
N ALA A 225 -24.71 1.90 -1.35
CA ALA A 225 -24.54 3.11 -2.16
C ALA A 225 -23.07 3.50 -2.33
N ILE A 226 -22.25 3.39 -1.28
CA ILE A 226 -20.81 3.65 -1.36
C ILE A 226 -20.14 2.64 -2.29
N ARG A 227 -20.47 1.35 -2.13
CA ARG A 227 -19.92 0.29 -2.97
C ARG A 227 -20.28 0.49 -4.44
N ALA A 228 -21.54 0.77 -4.74
CA ALA A 228 -22.03 0.98 -6.11
C ALA A 228 -21.33 2.18 -6.77
N PHE A 229 -21.18 3.30 -6.06
CA PHE A 229 -20.42 4.43 -6.58
C PHE A 229 -18.95 4.06 -6.83
N ALA A 230 -18.32 3.36 -5.89
CA ALA A 230 -16.93 2.95 -6.05
C ALA A 230 -16.73 2.04 -7.28
N GLU A 231 -17.69 1.16 -7.54
CA GLU A 231 -17.76 0.32 -8.74
C GLU A 231 -17.91 1.13 -10.03
N GLU A 232 -18.89 2.04 -10.07
CA GLU A 232 -19.18 2.86 -11.26
C GLU A 232 -18.04 3.83 -11.62
N ASN A 233 -17.18 4.17 -10.67
CA ASN A 233 -16.12 5.17 -10.82
C ASN A 233 -14.69 4.60 -10.75
N GLY A 234 -14.54 3.28 -10.84
CA GLY A 234 -13.23 2.63 -10.93
C GLY A 234 -12.36 2.76 -9.67
N LEU A 235 -12.98 3.03 -8.51
CA LEU A 235 -12.30 3.01 -7.22
C LEU A 235 -11.98 1.55 -6.82
N ILE A 236 -11.36 1.35 -5.66
CA ILE A 236 -11.14 0.01 -5.10
C ILE A 236 -12.40 -0.40 -4.34
N PHE A 237 -13.11 -1.44 -4.79
CA PHE A 237 -14.42 -1.83 -4.22
C PHE A 237 -14.67 -3.35 -4.14
N LYS A 238 -13.88 -4.18 -4.82
CA LYS A 238 -14.05 -5.63 -4.83
C LYS A 238 -12.96 -6.29 -3.99
N LEU A 239 -13.41 -7.12 -3.06
CA LEU A 239 -12.60 -8.04 -2.28
C LEU A 239 -12.47 -9.37 -3.02
N GLY A 240 -11.28 -9.97 -2.96
CA GLY A 240 -11.03 -11.33 -3.39
C GLY A 240 -9.53 -11.57 -3.50
N SER A 241 -9.09 -12.80 -3.34
CA SER A 241 -7.73 -13.21 -3.60
C SER A 241 -7.66 -14.72 -3.52
N PHE A 242 -6.84 -15.33 -4.36
CA PHE A 242 -6.54 -16.74 -4.23
C PHE A 242 -5.05 -17.01 -4.35
N ALA A 243 -4.64 -18.12 -3.76
CA ALA A 243 -3.26 -18.51 -3.69
C ALA A 243 -3.12 -20.04 -3.59
N ALA A 244 -1.96 -20.52 -3.99
CA ALA A 244 -1.54 -21.90 -3.77
C ALA A 244 -0.05 -21.93 -3.45
N ALA A 245 0.36 -22.73 -2.47
CA ALA A 245 1.77 -23.04 -2.21
C ALA A 245 1.98 -24.54 -2.31
N ILE A 246 3.00 -24.95 -3.06
CA ILE A 246 3.33 -26.35 -3.33
C ILE A 246 4.70 -26.63 -2.72
N SER A 247 4.80 -27.65 -1.88
CA SER A 247 6.08 -28.05 -1.31
C SER A 247 6.90 -28.88 -2.27
N SER A 248 8.19 -29.01 -1.96
CA SER A 248 9.12 -29.92 -2.65
C SER A 248 8.64 -31.37 -2.71
N THR A 249 7.81 -31.83 -1.78
CA THR A 249 7.34 -33.22 -1.74
C THR A 249 6.20 -33.49 -2.70
N SER A 250 5.47 -32.46 -3.13
CA SER A 250 4.36 -32.55 -4.09
C SER A 250 4.73 -32.07 -5.49
N SER A 251 5.83 -31.35 -5.64
CA SER A 251 6.30 -30.90 -6.94
C SER A 251 6.98 -32.01 -7.73
N ALA A 252 6.95 -31.89 -9.06
CA ALA A 252 7.55 -32.88 -9.96
C ALA A 252 9.08 -32.90 -9.94
N ASN A 253 9.70 -31.78 -9.57
CA ASN A 253 11.15 -31.56 -9.64
C ASN A 253 11.82 -31.36 -8.27
N GLY A 254 11.05 -31.37 -7.17
CA GLY A 254 11.57 -31.21 -5.82
C GLY A 254 11.73 -29.77 -5.36
N ASN A 255 11.23 -28.79 -6.12
CA ASN A 255 11.28 -27.36 -5.78
C ASN A 255 9.97 -26.91 -5.13
N ALA A 256 10.03 -25.89 -4.27
CA ALA A 256 8.81 -25.25 -3.78
C ALA A 256 8.32 -24.21 -4.79
N MET A 257 7.00 -24.07 -4.89
CA MET A 257 6.34 -23.13 -5.81
C MET A 257 5.21 -22.39 -5.10
N ILE A 258 4.93 -21.18 -5.52
CA ILE A 258 3.81 -20.39 -4.98
C ILE A 258 3.11 -19.62 -6.10
N LEU A 259 1.78 -19.51 -6.00
CA LEU A 259 0.95 -18.62 -6.79
C LEU A 259 0.26 -17.63 -5.86
N GLY A 260 0.36 -16.34 -6.17
CA GLY A 260 -0.41 -15.27 -5.54
C GLY A 260 -1.27 -14.53 -6.57
N CYS A 261 -2.57 -14.38 -6.31
CA CYS A 261 -3.51 -13.70 -7.20
C CYS A 261 -4.47 -12.77 -6.42
N PRO A 262 -3.99 -11.59 -5.95
CA PRO A 262 -4.87 -10.61 -5.31
C PRO A 262 -5.93 -10.08 -6.29
N GLN A 263 -7.16 -9.85 -5.82
CA GLN A 263 -8.28 -9.30 -6.60
C GLN A 263 -8.78 -8.02 -5.92
N MET A 264 -8.19 -6.88 -6.30
CA MET A 264 -8.53 -5.55 -5.77
C MET A 264 -9.63 -4.89 -6.60
N GLY A 265 -10.49 -5.69 -7.22
CA GLY A 265 -11.14 -5.36 -8.48
C GLY A 265 -10.99 -6.49 -9.50
N GLY A 266 -11.48 -6.25 -10.72
CA GLY A 266 -11.00 -6.97 -11.89
C GLY A 266 -9.98 -6.09 -12.63
N PRO A 267 -9.02 -6.67 -13.38
CA PRO A 267 -8.31 -5.89 -14.37
C PRO A 267 -9.33 -5.37 -15.39
N ASN A 268 -9.24 -4.08 -15.73
CA ASN A 268 -10.10 -3.46 -16.74
C ASN A 268 -9.20 -2.79 -17.77
N TYR A 269 -9.45 -3.06 -19.04
CA TYR A 269 -8.66 -2.53 -20.14
C TYR A 269 -8.56 -1.01 -20.08
N ASN A 270 -9.64 -0.31 -19.69
CA ASN A 270 -9.71 1.15 -19.71
C ASN A 270 -9.30 1.82 -18.38
N GLU A 271 -8.78 1.06 -17.41
CA GLU A 271 -8.36 1.58 -16.11
C GLU A 271 -6.85 1.39 -15.94
N THR A 272 -6.20 2.26 -15.16
CA THR A 272 -4.84 2.02 -14.70
C THR A 272 -4.84 0.80 -13.77
N SER A 273 -3.85 -0.10 -13.91
CA SER A 273 -3.71 -1.22 -12.97
C SER A 273 -3.69 -0.72 -11.53
N ARG A 274 -4.25 -1.46 -10.57
CA ARG A 274 -4.28 -1.05 -9.16
C ARG A 274 -2.95 -1.30 -8.44
N THR A 275 -2.12 -2.13 -9.05
CA THR A 275 -0.84 -2.63 -8.54
C THR A 275 0.28 -2.20 -9.47
N MET A 276 1.50 -2.22 -8.98
CA MET A 276 2.70 -1.96 -9.77
C MET A 276 3.74 -3.04 -9.47
N GLU A 277 4.48 -3.47 -10.48
CA GLU A 277 5.62 -4.35 -10.29
C GLU A 277 6.88 -3.53 -10.08
N ILE A 278 7.79 -4.00 -9.25
CA ILE A 278 9.05 -3.33 -8.97
C ILE A 278 10.12 -4.32 -8.51
N GLU A 279 11.37 -4.01 -8.81
CA GLU A 279 12.55 -4.61 -8.17
C GLU A 279 13.29 -3.53 -7.37
N LEU A 280 13.66 -3.86 -6.13
CA LEU A 280 14.33 -2.98 -5.18
C LEU A 280 15.62 -3.65 -4.69
N GLN A 281 16.75 -2.96 -4.80
CA GLN A 281 18.05 -3.52 -4.43
C GLN A 281 18.94 -2.51 -3.69
N CYS A 282 19.42 -2.92 -2.52
CA CYS A 282 20.51 -2.29 -1.77
C CYS A 282 21.36 -3.36 -1.07
N PRO A 283 22.41 -3.00 -0.31
CA PRO A 283 23.20 -3.98 0.44
C PRO A 283 22.42 -4.80 1.47
N ASP A 284 21.29 -4.28 1.97
CA ASP A 284 20.51 -4.90 3.05
C ASP A 284 19.42 -5.85 2.54
N PHE A 285 18.91 -5.64 1.32
CA PHE A 285 17.90 -6.51 0.71
C PHE A 285 17.90 -6.40 -0.82
N HIS A 286 17.40 -7.47 -1.45
CA HIS A 286 17.12 -7.53 -2.87
C HIS A 286 15.78 -8.25 -3.05
N VAL A 287 14.76 -7.51 -3.50
CA VAL A 287 13.38 -8.02 -3.57
C VAL A 287 12.68 -7.57 -4.84
N GLY A 288 11.79 -8.42 -5.34
CA GLY A 288 10.99 -8.17 -6.54
C GLY A 288 9.55 -8.60 -6.35
N GLY A 289 8.62 -7.86 -6.96
CA GLY A 289 7.21 -8.24 -6.98
C GLY A 289 6.27 -7.04 -7.01
N LEU A 290 5.12 -7.20 -6.38
CA LEU A 290 4.03 -6.24 -6.32
C LEU A 290 4.26 -5.18 -5.23
N SER A 291 4.26 -3.91 -5.63
CA SER A 291 4.05 -2.75 -4.78
C SER A 291 2.65 -2.12 -4.97
N ILE A 292 2.25 -1.31 -4.00
CA ILE A 292 1.02 -0.52 -4.05
C ILE A 292 1.40 0.97 -4.09
N PRO A 293 1.24 1.66 -5.23
CA PRO A 293 1.60 3.06 -5.37
C PRO A 293 0.95 3.95 -4.31
N GLY A 294 1.79 4.65 -3.55
CA GLY A 294 1.41 5.50 -2.41
C GLY A 294 2.12 5.14 -1.10
N PHE A 295 2.69 3.94 -1.02
CA PHE A 295 3.42 3.45 0.15
C PHE A 295 4.62 2.57 -0.25
N PRO A 296 5.81 2.73 0.38
CA PRO A 296 7.02 1.99 0.01
C PRO A 296 7.00 0.50 0.39
N GLY A 297 7.82 -0.29 -0.30
CA GLY A 297 8.01 -1.73 -0.08
C GLY A 297 7.33 -2.64 -1.11
N VAL A 298 7.53 -3.94 -0.95
CA VAL A 298 6.95 -5.02 -1.77
C VAL A 298 6.01 -5.86 -0.89
N VAL A 299 4.71 -5.90 -1.25
CA VAL A 299 3.67 -6.54 -0.44
C VAL A 299 3.54 -8.03 -0.75
N ILE A 300 3.64 -8.39 -2.03
CA ILE A 300 3.64 -9.77 -2.54
C ILE A 300 4.85 -9.88 -3.45
N GLY A 301 5.69 -10.88 -3.26
CA GLY A 301 6.94 -10.93 -4.01
C GLY A 301 7.90 -12.00 -3.50
N HIS A 302 9.17 -11.78 -3.79
CA HIS A 302 10.23 -12.68 -3.37
C HIS A 302 11.57 -11.96 -3.17
N SER A 303 12.46 -12.66 -2.49
CA SER A 303 13.92 -12.44 -2.51
C SER A 303 14.58 -13.67 -3.13
N GLU A 304 15.90 -13.79 -3.04
CA GLU A 304 16.60 -15.03 -3.36
C GLU A 304 16.29 -16.17 -2.38
N TYR A 305 15.72 -15.88 -1.21
CA TYR A 305 15.55 -16.83 -0.11
C TYR A 305 14.12 -17.34 0.02
N LEU A 306 13.14 -16.44 -0.16
CA LEU A 306 11.73 -16.67 0.13
C LEU A 306 10.85 -16.10 -0.99
N GLY A 307 9.72 -16.74 -1.23
CA GLY A 307 8.60 -16.16 -1.97
C GLY A 307 7.35 -16.09 -1.08
N TRP A 308 6.59 -15.01 -1.13
CA TRP A 308 5.44 -14.80 -0.26
C TRP A 308 4.26 -14.15 -0.99
N THR A 309 3.06 -14.49 -0.53
CA THR A 309 1.82 -13.84 -0.97
C THR A 309 0.83 -13.73 0.18
N ASN A 310 -0.15 -12.83 0.01
CA ASN A 310 -1.18 -12.54 0.99
C ASN A 310 -2.57 -12.70 0.37
N THR A 311 -3.51 -13.17 1.17
CA THR A 311 -4.94 -13.18 0.84
C THR A 311 -5.73 -12.54 1.98
N SER A 312 -6.89 -11.95 1.73
CA SER A 312 -7.75 -11.45 2.82
C SER A 312 -8.16 -12.59 3.77
N GLY A 313 -7.91 -12.39 5.07
CA GLY A 313 -8.27 -13.31 6.13
C GLY A 313 -9.66 -12.95 6.64
N VAL A 314 -10.70 -13.63 6.17
CA VAL A 314 -12.07 -13.19 6.43
C VAL A 314 -12.55 -13.67 7.81
N SER A 315 -12.03 -13.00 8.83
CA SER A 315 -12.30 -13.28 10.24
C SER A 315 -12.70 -12.00 10.94
N ASP A 316 -13.72 -12.11 11.77
CA ASP A 316 -14.32 -10.98 12.46
C ASP A 316 -13.34 -10.30 13.43
N ASN A 317 -13.10 -9.01 13.18
CA ASN A 317 -12.22 -8.14 13.96
C ASN A 317 -12.86 -6.77 14.25
N VAL A 318 -14.18 -6.66 14.08
CA VAL A 318 -14.97 -5.45 14.33
C VAL A 318 -16.33 -5.83 14.91
N ASP A 319 -16.62 -5.36 16.13
CA ASP A 319 -17.95 -5.52 16.71
C ASP A 319 -18.71 -4.18 16.77
N VAL A 320 -20.04 -4.25 16.71
CA VAL A 320 -20.93 -3.13 17.01
C VAL A 320 -21.31 -3.11 18.49
N TYR A 321 -21.07 -1.98 19.14
CA TYR A 321 -21.57 -1.68 20.49
C TYR A 321 -22.76 -0.74 20.43
N ILE A 322 -23.77 -0.98 21.28
CA ILE A 322 -24.93 -0.10 21.48
C ILE A 322 -24.79 0.61 22.83
N ASP A 323 -24.38 1.88 22.81
CA ASP A 323 -24.33 2.71 24.01
C ASP A 323 -25.68 3.41 24.26
N SER A 324 -26.03 3.56 25.54
CA SER A 324 -27.23 4.30 25.95
C SER A 324 -26.89 5.76 26.26
N THR A 325 -27.64 6.72 25.72
CA THR A 325 -27.44 8.15 25.97
C THR A 325 -28.27 8.66 27.15
N GLN A 326 -27.79 9.72 27.84
CA GLN A 326 -28.48 10.30 28.99
C GLN A 326 -29.78 11.01 28.59
N SER A 327 -29.74 11.60 27.40
CA SER A 327 -30.80 12.38 26.75
C SER A 327 -30.84 12.01 25.25
N PRO A 328 -31.90 12.38 24.51
CA PRO A 328 -31.96 12.17 23.06
C PRO A 328 -31.08 13.19 22.29
N ASN A 329 -29.83 13.35 22.71
CA ASN A 329 -28.80 14.22 22.14
C ASN A 329 -27.39 13.66 22.45
N PHE A 330 -26.35 14.30 21.91
CA PHE A 330 -24.94 13.99 22.19
C PHE A 330 -24.32 14.85 23.29
N ASP A 331 -25.03 15.85 23.82
CA ASP A 331 -24.50 16.85 24.76
C ASP A 331 -24.43 16.34 26.21
N ASP A 332 -25.26 15.36 26.56
CA ASP A 332 -25.40 14.87 27.93
C ASP A 332 -24.63 13.54 28.19
N GLY A 333 -23.95 13.00 27.17
CA GLY A 333 -23.09 11.83 27.32
C GLY A 333 -23.80 10.45 27.22
N TYR A 334 -23.01 9.39 27.40
CA TYR A 334 -23.42 7.98 27.29
C TYR A 334 -23.03 7.18 28.54
N TRP A 335 -23.79 6.12 28.84
CA TRP A 335 -23.63 5.34 30.07
C TRP A 335 -22.56 4.26 29.91
N HIS A 336 -21.62 4.19 30.85
CA HIS A 336 -20.64 3.12 30.90
C HIS A 336 -20.17 2.89 32.35
N ASN A 337 -20.20 1.64 32.83
CA ASN A 337 -19.66 1.20 34.11
C ASN A 337 -20.10 2.04 35.34
N GLY A 338 -21.36 2.49 35.37
CA GLY A 338 -21.92 3.22 36.51
C GLY A 338 -21.89 4.75 36.40
N GLU A 339 -21.32 5.28 35.31
CA GLU A 339 -21.14 6.72 35.11
C GLU A 339 -21.58 7.18 33.70
N TRP A 340 -21.91 8.47 33.58
CA TRP A 340 -22.17 9.11 32.28
C TRP A 340 -20.86 9.72 31.75
N LEU A 341 -20.32 9.12 30.69
CA LEU A 341 -19.13 9.59 29.99
C LEU A 341 -19.49 10.60 28.90
N GLN A 342 -18.59 11.53 28.62
CA GLN A 342 -18.75 12.49 27.53
C GLN A 342 -18.30 11.88 26.21
N PHE A 343 -18.97 12.23 25.12
CA PHE A 343 -18.49 11.92 23.78
C PHE A 343 -17.21 12.69 23.47
N GLU A 344 -16.29 12.06 22.75
CA GLU A 344 -15.30 12.82 22.00
C GLU A 344 -16.02 13.45 20.80
N VAL A 345 -15.92 14.78 20.65
CA VAL A 345 -16.58 15.53 19.59
C VAL A 345 -15.54 16.07 18.62
N ILE A 346 -15.62 15.66 17.37
CA ILE A 346 -14.69 16.07 16.30
C ILE A 346 -15.48 16.87 15.27
N THR A 347 -14.91 17.99 14.81
CA THR A 347 -15.52 18.83 13.78
C THR A 347 -14.53 19.05 12.65
N ASP A 348 -14.88 18.52 11.48
CA ASP A 348 -14.12 18.63 10.24
C ASP A 348 -14.76 19.67 9.30
N THR A 349 -13.93 20.25 8.44
CA THR A 349 -14.38 21.01 7.27
C THR A 349 -14.10 20.20 6.02
N ILE A 350 -15.15 19.78 5.31
CA ILE A 350 -15.05 19.04 4.06
C ILE A 350 -15.24 20.03 2.91
N TYR A 351 -14.23 20.18 2.06
CA TYR A 351 -14.29 21.07 0.91
C TYR A 351 -14.93 20.38 -0.29
N THR A 352 -15.72 21.13 -1.05
CA THR A 352 -16.26 20.71 -2.35
C THR A 352 -15.89 21.74 -3.41
N TYR A 353 -16.01 21.40 -4.70
CA TYR A 353 -15.79 22.40 -5.75
C TYR A 353 -16.77 23.60 -5.67
N ALA A 354 -17.88 23.47 -4.93
CA ALA A 354 -18.91 24.51 -4.76
C ALA A 354 -18.79 25.27 -3.42
N GLY A 355 -17.95 24.84 -2.47
CA GLY A 355 -17.83 25.45 -1.15
C GLY A 355 -17.25 24.50 -0.10
N TYR A 356 -17.90 24.41 1.06
CA TYR A 356 -17.52 23.50 2.13
C TYR A 356 -18.73 23.11 3.00
N GLU A 357 -18.61 21.96 3.67
CA GLU A 357 -19.53 21.51 4.73
C GLU A 357 -18.79 21.40 6.06
N ILE A 358 -19.44 21.83 7.15
CA ILE A 358 -18.98 21.54 8.51
C ILE A 358 -19.60 20.23 8.95
N PHE A 359 -18.76 19.25 9.25
CA PHE A 359 -19.19 17.91 9.63
C PHE A 359 -18.74 17.61 11.06
N THR A 360 -19.70 17.41 11.96
CA THR A 360 -19.44 17.01 13.34
C THR A 360 -19.74 15.52 13.50
N HIS A 361 -18.81 14.79 14.11
CA HIS A 361 -18.94 13.37 14.42
C HIS A 361 -18.38 13.06 15.82
N TYR A 362 -18.66 11.84 16.28
CA TYR A 362 -18.52 11.47 17.69
C TYR A 362 -17.81 10.13 17.85
N ARG A 363 -17.11 9.96 18.97
CA ARG A 363 -16.57 8.67 19.42
C ARG A 363 -17.00 8.39 20.86
N THR A 364 -17.28 7.13 21.16
CA THR A 364 -17.41 6.59 22.53
C THR A 364 -16.10 5.91 22.93
N ILE A 365 -16.06 5.32 24.13
CA ILE A 365 -14.90 4.54 24.58
C ILE A 365 -14.64 3.31 23.70
N HIS A 366 -15.67 2.80 23.02
CA HIS A 366 -15.56 1.65 22.11
C HIS A 366 -15.00 2.04 20.75
N GLY A 367 -15.27 3.27 20.28
CA GLY A 367 -14.73 3.78 19.03
C GLY A 367 -15.66 4.76 18.31
N PRO A 368 -15.52 4.92 16.99
CA PRO A 368 -16.31 5.89 16.23
C PRO A 368 -17.79 5.50 16.18
N VAL A 369 -18.64 6.48 16.49
CA VAL A 369 -20.10 6.38 16.37
C VAL A 369 -20.43 6.45 14.89
N PHE A 370 -20.92 5.36 14.30
CA PHE A 370 -21.27 5.30 12.88
C PHE A 370 -22.74 5.61 12.61
N SER A 371 -23.62 5.41 13.60
CA SER A 371 -25.06 5.69 13.50
C SER A 371 -25.66 5.97 14.90
N ALA A 372 -26.89 6.47 14.95
CA ALA A 372 -27.60 6.70 16.20
C ALA A 372 -29.13 6.70 16.02
N TYR A 373 -29.85 6.29 17.07
CA TYR A 373 -31.31 6.41 17.18
C TYR A 373 -31.70 7.07 18.51
N MET A 374 -31.68 8.40 18.49
CA MET A 374 -31.96 9.24 19.66
C MET A 374 -33.35 9.04 20.29
N PRO A 375 -34.44 8.72 19.56
CA PRO A 375 -35.72 8.42 20.21
C PRO A 375 -35.68 7.22 21.17
N ALA A 376 -34.74 6.29 21.00
CA ALA A 376 -34.49 5.19 21.93
C ALA A 376 -33.27 5.44 22.84
N ASN A 377 -32.65 6.62 22.77
CA ASN A 377 -31.38 6.93 23.43
C ASN A 377 -30.27 5.94 23.09
N GLN A 378 -30.15 5.55 21.81
CA GLN A 378 -29.15 4.58 21.35
C GLN A 378 -28.13 5.26 20.42
N VAL A 379 -26.85 4.97 20.60
CA VAL A 379 -25.78 5.24 19.63
C VAL A 379 -25.07 3.93 19.30
N TYR A 380 -24.60 3.82 18.06
CA TYR A 380 -23.98 2.61 17.53
C TYR A 380 -22.54 2.92 17.15
N SER A 381 -21.60 2.21 17.78
CA SER A 381 -20.16 2.42 17.64
C SER A 381 -19.48 1.17 17.14
N TYR A 382 -18.44 1.31 16.30
CA TYR A 382 -17.56 0.18 16.00
C TYR A 382 -16.44 0.10 17.03
N LYS A 383 -16.22 -1.08 17.58
CA LYS A 383 -15.00 -1.42 18.30
C LYS A 383 -14.13 -2.28 17.41
N MET A 384 -12.91 -1.83 17.13
CA MET A 384 -12.00 -2.47 16.18
C MET A 384 -10.76 -2.97 16.91
N THR A 385 -10.38 -4.23 16.72
CA THR A 385 -9.22 -4.84 17.40
C THR A 385 -7.90 -4.16 17.03
N PHE A 386 -7.86 -3.60 15.83
CA PHE A 386 -6.72 -2.94 15.20
C PHE A 386 -6.73 -1.42 15.37
N TRP A 387 -7.65 -0.83 16.13
CA TRP A 387 -7.76 0.63 16.28
C TRP A 387 -6.43 1.26 16.71
N LYS A 388 -5.90 2.18 15.89
CA LYS A 388 -4.60 2.87 16.01
C LYS A 388 -3.37 1.97 15.88
N LYS A 389 -3.53 0.73 15.40
CA LYS A 389 -2.44 -0.24 15.20
C LYS A 389 -2.20 -0.57 13.74
N GLU A 390 -3.02 -0.05 12.82
CA GLU A 390 -2.98 -0.40 11.41
C GLU A 390 -1.61 -0.16 10.78
N LEU A 391 -0.94 0.93 11.18
CA LEU A 391 0.40 1.26 10.69
C LEU A 391 1.48 0.28 11.14
N GLY A 392 1.25 -0.59 12.14
CA GLY A 392 2.15 -1.72 12.43
C GLY A 392 2.32 -2.67 11.23
N SER A 393 1.35 -2.67 10.30
CA SER A 393 1.47 -3.38 9.02
C SER A 393 2.61 -2.85 8.14
N ALA A 394 3.03 -1.58 8.33
CA ALA A 394 4.22 -1.02 7.70
C ALA A 394 5.49 -1.71 8.20
N ASP A 395 5.64 -1.86 9.52
CA ASP A 395 6.78 -2.56 10.12
C ASP A 395 6.81 -4.02 9.64
N TYR A 396 5.65 -4.68 9.54
CA TYR A 396 5.55 -6.01 8.92
C TYR A 396 6.11 -6.01 7.49
N ILE A 397 5.58 -5.18 6.57
CA ILE A 397 5.97 -5.20 5.15
C ILE A 397 7.48 -4.99 5.00
N PHE A 398 8.01 -3.94 5.64
CA PHE A 398 9.42 -3.58 5.54
C PHE A 398 10.37 -4.60 6.12
N ASN A 399 9.98 -5.29 7.19
CA ASN A 399 10.84 -6.28 7.82
C ASN A 399 10.67 -7.67 7.21
N ALA A 400 9.48 -8.03 6.75
CA ALA A 400 9.21 -9.32 6.13
C ALA A 400 9.97 -9.49 4.81
N MET A 401 10.08 -8.42 4.00
CA MET A 401 10.84 -8.45 2.75
C MET A 401 12.36 -8.67 2.96
N LYS A 402 12.88 -8.43 4.18
CA LYS A 402 14.28 -8.67 4.56
C LYS A 402 14.52 -10.08 5.12
N ALA A 403 13.46 -10.85 5.37
CA ALA A 403 13.58 -12.18 5.97
C ALA A 403 14.28 -13.16 5.03
N THR A 404 15.11 -14.03 5.61
CA THR A 404 15.88 -15.05 4.88
C THR A 404 15.45 -16.48 5.20
N SER A 405 14.48 -16.64 6.10
CA SER A 405 13.89 -17.93 6.48
C SER A 405 12.41 -17.79 6.85
N LEU A 406 11.65 -18.88 6.81
CA LEU A 406 10.24 -18.89 7.24
C LEU A 406 10.08 -18.52 8.72
N GLU A 407 11.04 -18.86 9.58
CA GLU A 407 11.06 -18.47 11.00
C GLU A 407 11.19 -16.95 11.17
N GLU A 408 12.15 -16.34 10.46
CA GLU A 408 12.29 -14.88 10.46
C GLU A 408 11.06 -14.19 9.86
N PHE A 409 10.44 -14.79 8.83
CA PHE A 409 9.23 -14.26 8.21
C PHE A 409 8.04 -14.30 9.18
N GLU A 410 7.81 -15.43 9.87
CA GLU A 410 6.80 -15.58 10.92
C GLU A 410 6.96 -14.52 12.00
N ASP A 411 8.19 -14.30 12.47
CA ASP A 411 8.48 -13.29 13.49
C ASP A 411 7.99 -11.89 13.10
N LYS A 412 7.94 -11.57 11.79
CA LYS A 412 7.46 -10.27 11.30
C LYS A 412 5.95 -10.22 11.14
N ILE A 413 5.27 -11.34 10.89
CA ILE A 413 3.80 -11.38 10.81
C ILE A 413 3.17 -10.95 12.14
N ARG A 414 3.85 -11.16 13.28
CA ARG A 414 3.39 -10.68 14.60
C ARG A 414 3.16 -9.16 14.68
N LEU A 415 3.77 -8.39 13.79
CA LEU A 415 3.62 -6.94 13.70
C LEU A 415 2.36 -6.53 12.92
N ALA A 416 1.80 -7.44 12.12
CA ALA A 416 0.63 -7.16 11.31
C ALA A 416 -0.64 -7.10 12.16
N ALA A 417 -1.26 -5.93 12.21
CA ALA A 417 -2.48 -5.70 12.97
C ALA A 417 -3.76 -6.14 12.24
N MET A 418 -3.69 -6.25 10.91
CA MET A 418 -4.82 -6.39 10.01
C MET A 418 -5.04 -7.85 9.59
N SER A 419 -6.29 -8.21 9.29
CA SER A 419 -6.65 -9.61 9.05
C SER A 419 -6.30 -10.08 7.64
N PHE A 420 -5.23 -10.88 7.54
CA PHE A 420 -4.76 -11.48 6.30
C PHE A 420 -4.30 -12.92 6.53
N ASN A 421 -4.38 -13.75 5.49
CA ASN A 421 -3.62 -14.99 5.45
C ASN A 421 -2.29 -14.74 4.73
N TYR A 422 -1.21 -15.15 5.38
CA TYR A 422 0.16 -15.06 4.91
C TYR A 422 0.62 -16.44 4.45
N ILE A 423 1.14 -16.54 3.24
CA ILE A 423 1.61 -17.80 2.64
C ILE A 423 3.02 -17.56 2.12
N ALA A 424 3.95 -18.42 2.49
CA ALA A 424 5.34 -18.30 2.05
C ALA A 424 5.96 -19.66 1.70
N VAL A 425 6.98 -19.61 0.85
CA VAL A 425 7.81 -20.76 0.45
C VAL A 425 9.29 -20.39 0.53
N ASP A 426 10.16 -21.37 0.77
CA ASP A 426 11.61 -21.16 0.88
C ASP A 426 12.45 -22.00 -0.09
N GLN A 427 13.74 -21.64 -0.23
CA GLN A 427 14.71 -22.36 -1.07
C GLN A 427 14.99 -23.79 -0.61
N ASN A 428 14.62 -24.16 0.62
CA ASN A 428 14.76 -25.53 1.12
C ASN A 428 13.58 -26.42 0.74
N GLY A 429 12.60 -25.88 0.01
CA GLY A 429 11.44 -26.63 -0.45
C GLY A 429 10.29 -26.68 0.55
N ASN A 430 10.31 -25.83 1.58
CA ASN A 430 9.28 -25.74 2.62
C ASN A 430 8.17 -24.76 2.23
N ILE A 431 6.99 -24.97 2.80
CA ILE A 431 5.84 -24.05 2.71
C ILE A 431 5.33 -23.70 4.11
N GLY A 432 4.84 -22.47 4.29
CA GLY A 432 4.25 -21.97 5.53
C GLY A 432 2.95 -21.20 5.30
N TYR A 433 2.04 -21.29 6.26
CA TYR A 433 0.76 -20.58 6.31
C TYR A 433 0.52 -20.01 7.70
N TRP A 434 0.07 -18.75 7.76
CA TRP A 434 -0.34 -18.09 9.00
C TRP A 434 -1.59 -17.24 8.77
N HIS A 435 -2.59 -17.38 9.64
CA HIS A 435 -3.74 -16.49 9.71
C HIS A 435 -3.43 -15.36 10.71
N GLY A 436 -2.96 -14.22 10.20
CA GLY A 436 -2.49 -13.10 11.03
C GLY A 436 -3.53 -12.00 11.20
N GLY A 437 -3.25 -11.10 12.15
CA GLY A 437 -4.11 -10.00 12.55
C GLY A 437 -4.44 -10.03 14.06
N LEU A 438 -5.21 -9.03 14.50
CA LEU A 438 -5.71 -8.97 15.88
C LEU A 438 -7.17 -9.42 15.93
N PHE A 439 -7.47 -10.39 16.79
CA PHE A 439 -8.82 -10.94 16.96
C PHE A 439 -9.21 -10.94 18.42
N GLN A 440 -10.49 -10.67 18.67
CA GLN A 440 -11.03 -10.71 20.02
C GLN A 440 -10.97 -12.13 20.58
N ASP A 441 -10.54 -12.27 21.84
CA ASP A 441 -10.90 -13.44 22.62
C ASP A 441 -12.38 -13.34 23.04
N ARG A 442 -13.20 -14.23 22.47
CA ARG A 442 -14.66 -14.31 22.66
C ARG A 442 -15.03 -14.97 24.00
N SER A 443 -14.18 -14.86 25.00
CA SER A 443 -14.41 -15.37 26.37
C SER A 443 -15.47 -14.57 27.15
N ASP A 444 -15.93 -13.43 26.61
CA ASP A 444 -17.10 -12.69 27.05
C ASP A 444 -18.42 -13.49 26.88
N GLY A 445 -18.45 -14.44 25.95
CA GLY A 445 -19.61 -15.28 25.66
C GLY A 445 -20.74 -14.57 24.92
N VAL A 446 -20.50 -13.38 24.38
CA VAL A 446 -21.49 -12.67 23.55
C VAL A 446 -21.49 -13.30 22.15
N HIS A 447 -22.68 -13.53 21.61
CA HIS A 447 -22.83 -14.11 20.28
C HIS A 447 -22.11 -13.25 19.22
N PRO A 448 -21.19 -13.79 18.39
CA PRO A 448 -20.33 -12.98 17.52
C PRO A 448 -21.09 -12.18 16.46
N TYR A 449 -22.23 -12.70 15.98
CA TYR A 449 -23.06 -11.99 14.99
C TYR A 449 -24.05 -10.98 15.59
N LEU A 450 -24.02 -10.71 16.89
CA LEU A 450 -24.99 -9.83 17.55
C LEU A 450 -24.27 -8.71 18.31
N PRO A 451 -24.88 -7.52 18.40
CA PRO A 451 -24.18 -6.38 18.97
C PRO A 451 -23.99 -6.52 20.48
N HIS A 452 -22.92 -5.91 20.99
CA HIS A 452 -22.60 -5.81 22.42
C HIS A 452 -23.28 -4.60 23.07
N LYS A 453 -23.54 -4.70 24.37
CA LYS A 453 -23.96 -3.58 25.23
C LYS A 453 -22.78 -2.66 25.52
N GLY A 454 -23.00 -1.37 25.30
CA GLY A 454 -22.05 -0.29 25.65
C GLY A 454 -21.94 0.03 27.15
N ASP A 455 -22.78 -0.57 28.00
CA ASP A 455 -22.84 -0.24 29.43
C ASP A 455 -21.65 -0.75 30.27
N GLY A 456 -20.72 -1.48 29.64
CA GLY A 456 -19.54 -2.07 30.25
C GLY A 456 -19.71 -3.51 30.73
N THR A 457 -20.91 -4.10 30.59
CA THR A 457 -21.17 -5.50 31.00
C THR A 457 -20.78 -6.54 29.95
N GLU A 458 -20.61 -6.12 28.70
CA GLU A 458 -20.27 -6.95 27.55
C GLU A 458 -18.94 -6.50 26.92
N GLU A 459 -17.96 -6.12 27.75
CA GLU A 459 -16.63 -5.80 27.24
C GLU A 459 -15.86 -7.05 26.83
N TRP A 460 -15.08 -6.92 25.75
CA TRP A 460 -14.16 -7.94 25.25
C TRP A 460 -13.26 -8.53 26.34
N GLY A 461 -13.06 -9.86 26.30
CA GLY A 461 -12.17 -10.59 27.20
C GLY A 461 -10.68 -10.36 26.95
N GLY A 462 -10.31 -9.82 25.78
CA GLY A 462 -8.93 -9.56 25.38
C GLY A 462 -8.70 -9.85 23.90
N PHE A 463 -7.45 -10.14 23.55
CA PHE A 463 -7.05 -10.58 22.21
C PHE A 463 -6.49 -12.00 22.26
N ILE A 464 -6.73 -12.77 21.20
CA ILE A 464 -6.09 -14.07 21.01
C ILE A 464 -4.58 -13.84 20.76
N ALA A 465 -3.73 -14.62 21.41
CA ALA A 465 -2.28 -14.55 21.20
C ALA A 465 -1.92 -15.05 19.80
N PHE A 466 -0.87 -14.51 19.19
CA PHE A 466 -0.45 -14.90 17.83
C PHE A 466 -0.18 -16.40 17.71
N GLU A 467 0.40 -17.00 18.75
CA GLU A 467 0.73 -18.43 18.81
C GLU A 467 -0.51 -19.33 18.81
N ASP A 468 -1.66 -18.79 19.21
CA ASP A 468 -2.94 -19.49 19.27
C ASP A 468 -3.78 -19.28 18.00
N LEU A 469 -3.31 -18.46 17.05
CA LEU A 469 -3.96 -18.28 15.75
C LEU A 469 -3.70 -19.48 14.82
N PRO A 470 -4.59 -19.75 13.84
CA PRO A 470 -4.37 -20.81 12.86
C PRO A 470 -3.08 -20.60 12.07
N GLN A 471 -2.16 -21.56 12.19
CA GLN A 471 -0.88 -21.56 11.48
C GLN A 471 -0.38 -22.98 11.26
N GLY A 472 0.49 -23.17 10.28
CA GLY A 472 1.11 -24.45 10.01
C GLY A 472 2.14 -24.41 8.90
N ASP A 473 3.08 -25.33 8.97
CA ASP A 473 4.14 -25.56 7.99
C ASP A 473 3.96 -26.93 7.32
N ASN A 474 4.46 -27.05 6.09
CA ASN A 474 4.60 -28.32 5.38
C ASN A 474 3.40 -29.27 5.53
N SER A 475 2.25 -28.81 5.03
CA SER A 475 0.98 -29.57 4.98
C SER A 475 1.18 -31.06 4.70
N THR A 476 0.39 -31.92 5.35
CA THR A 476 0.41 -33.36 5.06
C THR A 476 -0.04 -33.69 3.63
N LEU A 477 -0.77 -32.79 2.98
CA LEU A 477 -1.09 -32.87 1.55
C LEU A 477 0.07 -32.42 0.65
N GLY A 478 1.09 -31.76 1.21
CA GLY A 478 2.21 -31.15 0.52
C GLY A 478 1.86 -29.88 -0.26
N TYR A 479 0.70 -29.28 0.01
CA TYR A 479 0.32 -27.98 -0.50
C TYR A 479 -0.63 -27.24 0.45
N PHE A 480 -0.74 -25.92 0.27
CA PHE A 480 -1.79 -25.06 0.80
C PHE A 480 -2.58 -24.45 -0.36
N THR A 481 -3.90 -24.36 -0.23
CA THR A 481 -4.76 -23.57 -1.13
C THR A 481 -5.58 -22.59 -0.31
N ASN A 482 -5.77 -21.39 -0.86
CA ASN A 482 -6.59 -20.37 -0.23
C ASN A 482 -7.39 -19.59 -1.27
N TYR A 483 -8.66 -19.33 -0.96
CA TYR A 483 -9.53 -18.40 -1.68
C TYR A 483 -10.35 -17.61 -0.66
N ASN A 484 -9.67 -16.90 0.25
CA ASN A 484 -10.29 -16.19 1.38
C ASN A 484 -11.14 -17.07 2.31
N ASN A 485 -11.05 -18.38 2.13
CA ASN A 485 -11.81 -19.36 2.89
C ASN A 485 -11.32 -19.42 4.33
N LYS A 486 -12.11 -20.09 5.16
CA LYS A 486 -11.81 -20.30 6.58
C LYS A 486 -10.41 -20.93 6.78
N PRO A 487 -9.60 -20.44 7.73
CA PRO A 487 -8.22 -20.88 7.87
C PRO A 487 -8.08 -22.33 8.35
N ALA A 488 -8.91 -22.75 9.31
CA ALA A 488 -8.85 -24.04 10.01
C ALA A 488 -10.25 -24.50 10.43
N THR A 489 -10.47 -25.80 10.64
CA THR A 489 -11.84 -26.35 10.85
C THR A 489 -12.49 -25.84 12.13
N TRP A 490 -11.69 -25.56 13.14
CA TRP A 490 -12.10 -25.10 14.47
C TRP A 490 -12.21 -23.58 14.61
N TRP A 491 -11.80 -22.81 13.59
CA TRP A 491 -11.88 -21.35 13.60
C TRP A 491 -13.29 -20.87 13.25
N ASN A 492 -13.80 -19.82 13.92
CA ASN A 492 -15.15 -19.32 13.63
C ASN A 492 -15.25 -18.69 12.24
N ASN A 493 -16.45 -18.72 11.69
CA ASN A 493 -16.81 -18.08 10.43
C ASN A 493 -16.85 -16.55 10.62
N GLY A 494 -16.25 -15.78 9.71
CA GLY A 494 -16.42 -14.33 9.69
C GLY A 494 -17.84 -13.89 9.28
N ASP A 495 -18.11 -12.59 9.23
CA ASP A 495 -19.49 -12.09 9.11
C ASP A 495 -20.03 -11.95 7.67
N ILE A 496 -19.17 -12.09 6.65
CA ILE A 496 -19.48 -11.71 5.25
C ILE A 496 -20.16 -12.79 4.39
N GLY A 497 -21.03 -13.61 4.98
CA GLY A 497 -21.92 -14.50 4.23
C GLY A 497 -22.45 -15.65 5.08
N PRO A 498 -23.37 -16.47 4.56
CA PRO A 498 -23.46 -17.83 5.04
C PRO A 498 -22.20 -18.58 4.56
N TRP A 499 -21.44 -19.19 5.47
CA TRP A 499 -20.24 -19.98 5.17
C TRP A 499 -20.55 -21.44 4.87
N ILE A 500 -21.58 -21.65 4.06
CA ILE A 500 -22.16 -22.97 3.79
C ILE A 500 -21.67 -23.48 2.44
N ASN A 501 -21.21 -24.73 2.40
CA ASN A 501 -20.75 -25.38 1.17
C ASN A 501 -21.93 -25.54 0.17
N GLY A 502 -21.69 -25.19 -1.09
CA GLY A 502 -22.68 -25.10 -2.17
C GLY A 502 -23.34 -23.72 -2.34
N ILE A 503 -22.94 -22.72 -1.55
CA ILE A 503 -23.51 -21.36 -1.53
C ILE A 503 -22.43 -20.26 -1.44
N SER A 504 -21.22 -20.55 -0.96
CA SER A 504 -20.32 -19.55 -0.35
C SER A 504 -18.87 -19.54 -0.86
N LEU A 505 -18.00 -18.74 -0.22
CA LEU A 505 -16.57 -18.65 -0.49
C LEU A 505 -15.83 -19.99 -0.37
N CYS A 506 -16.36 -20.92 0.44
CA CYS A 506 -15.79 -22.26 0.63
C CYS A 506 -15.64 -23.02 -0.70
N ASP A 507 -16.62 -22.86 -1.60
CA ASP A 507 -16.69 -23.61 -2.87
C ASP A 507 -15.60 -23.20 -3.86
N ARG A 508 -15.08 -21.98 -3.73
CA ARG A 508 -14.01 -21.50 -4.63
C ARG A 508 -12.68 -22.14 -4.33
N ASN A 509 -12.37 -22.36 -3.04
CA ASN A 509 -11.15 -23.07 -2.66
C ASN A 509 -11.19 -24.53 -3.13
N ASP A 510 -12.37 -25.17 -3.13
CA ASP A 510 -12.56 -26.53 -3.65
C ASP A 510 -12.11 -26.66 -5.12
N LEU A 511 -12.31 -25.64 -5.95
CA LEU A 511 -11.86 -25.67 -7.35
C LEU A 511 -10.32 -25.79 -7.44
N ILE A 512 -9.59 -25.06 -6.59
CA ILE A 512 -8.12 -25.10 -6.55
C ILE A 512 -7.66 -26.45 -5.97
N THR A 513 -8.23 -26.88 -4.85
CA THR A 513 -7.90 -28.15 -4.19
C THR A 513 -8.15 -29.34 -5.12
N ASN A 514 -9.30 -29.37 -5.80
CA ASN A 514 -9.64 -30.45 -6.72
C ASN A 514 -8.72 -30.48 -7.95
N TYR A 515 -8.35 -29.31 -8.49
CA TYR A 515 -7.40 -29.23 -9.59
C TYR A 515 -6.03 -29.77 -9.18
N ILE A 516 -5.43 -29.24 -8.11
CA ILE A 516 -4.11 -29.69 -7.63
C ILE A 516 -4.14 -31.18 -7.23
N GLY A 517 -5.17 -31.62 -6.51
CA GLY A 517 -5.33 -33.01 -6.09
C GLY A 517 -5.51 -34.00 -7.23
N SER A 518 -5.83 -33.53 -8.44
CA SER A 518 -5.92 -34.38 -9.64
C SER A 518 -4.56 -34.64 -10.32
N LEU A 519 -3.53 -33.89 -9.96
CA LEU A 519 -2.20 -33.94 -10.55
C LEU A 519 -1.29 -34.96 -9.84
N ASN A 520 -0.30 -35.50 -10.57
CA ASN A 520 0.73 -36.36 -10.00
C ASN A 520 2.10 -35.70 -10.22
N GLY A 521 2.63 -35.05 -9.18
CA GLY A 521 3.82 -34.20 -9.29
C GLY A 521 3.49 -32.89 -10.00
N VAL A 522 3.28 -31.84 -9.21
CA VAL A 522 2.88 -30.52 -9.72
C VAL A 522 4.07 -29.84 -10.39
N THR A 523 3.88 -29.25 -11.57
CA THR A 523 4.88 -28.44 -12.27
C THR A 523 4.56 -26.95 -12.17
N LEU A 524 5.53 -26.07 -12.48
CA LEU A 524 5.29 -24.62 -12.51
C LEU A 524 4.23 -24.23 -13.55
N ASP A 525 4.15 -24.94 -14.68
CA ASP A 525 3.10 -24.73 -15.67
C ASP A 525 1.72 -25.10 -15.11
N ASP A 526 1.61 -26.15 -14.29
CA ASP A 526 0.36 -26.49 -13.62
C ASP A 526 -0.06 -25.39 -12.63
N VAL A 527 0.90 -24.81 -11.89
CA VAL A 527 0.68 -23.69 -10.97
C VAL A 527 0.20 -22.45 -11.72
N LYS A 528 0.86 -22.08 -12.83
CA LYS A 528 0.44 -20.98 -13.72
C LYS A 528 -0.94 -21.20 -14.34
N ASN A 529 -1.35 -22.46 -14.51
CA ASN A 529 -2.64 -22.83 -15.08
C ASN A 529 -3.79 -22.82 -14.04
N ILE A 530 -3.52 -22.64 -12.74
CA ILE A 530 -4.58 -22.57 -11.70
C ILE A 530 -5.64 -21.50 -12.03
N PRO A 531 -5.30 -20.23 -12.35
CA PRO A 531 -6.29 -19.22 -12.71
C PRO A 531 -7.22 -19.68 -13.84
N PHE A 532 -6.65 -20.27 -14.89
CA PHE A 532 -7.42 -20.80 -16.01
C PHE A 532 -8.31 -21.98 -15.61
N ALA A 533 -7.77 -22.90 -14.80
CA ALA A 533 -8.49 -24.10 -14.34
C ALA A 533 -9.71 -23.77 -13.48
N ILE A 534 -9.64 -22.72 -12.66
CA ILE A 534 -10.76 -22.25 -11.84
C ILE A 534 -11.60 -21.16 -12.53
N ASN A 535 -11.18 -20.71 -13.72
CA ASN A 535 -11.81 -19.64 -14.49
C ASN A 535 -11.99 -18.35 -13.68
N ASP A 536 -10.93 -17.91 -12.99
CA ASP A 536 -10.88 -16.64 -12.27
C ASP A 536 -9.49 -15.99 -12.39
N HIS A 537 -9.44 -14.65 -12.37
CA HIS A 537 -8.23 -13.86 -12.55
C HIS A 537 -7.90 -13.03 -11.32
N GLY A 538 -6.60 -12.89 -11.04
CA GLY A 538 -6.07 -11.81 -10.21
C GLY A 538 -6.06 -10.45 -10.94
N THR A 539 -6.05 -9.35 -10.18
CA THR A 539 -5.63 -8.02 -10.68
C THR A 539 -4.13 -7.99 -10.97
N TYR A 540 -3.38 -8.79 -10.20
CA TYR A 540 -1.99 -9.17 -10.43
C TYR A 540 -1.89 -10.68 -10.22
N GLN A 541 -0.97 -11.34 -10.91
CA GLN A 541 -0.71 -12.77 -10.70
C GLN A 541 0.79 -13.00 -10.70
N GLN A 542 1.30 -13.75 -9.74
CA GLN A 542 2.71 -14.13 -9.65
C GLN A 542 2.83 -15.61 -9.32
N ALA A 543 3.53 -16.34 -10.17
CA ALA A 543 3.86 -17.75 -10.03
C ALA A 543 5.38 -17.91 -9.93
N LEU A 544 5.85 -18.40 -8.78
CA LEU A 544 7.26 -18.54 -8.46
C LEU A 544 7.66 -19.99 -8.33
N GLU A 545 8.92 -20.28 -8.67
CA GLU A 545 9.60 -21.52 -8.33
C GLU A 545 10.97 -21.23 -7.69
N LEU A 546 11.20 -21.75 -6.48
CA LEU A 546 12.46 -21.66 -5.77
C LEU A 546 13.30 -22.91 -6.04
N THR A 547 14.36 -22.74 -6.84
CA THR A 547 15.15 -23.84 -7.44
C THR A 547 16.22 -24.43 -6.52
N GLY A 548 16.31 -23.97 -5.27
CA GLY A 548 17.38 -24.23 -4.32
C GLY A 548 18.64 -23.38 -4.52
N THR A 549 18.79 -22.70 -5.66
CA THR A 549 19.97 -21.85 -5.96
C THR A 549 19.62 -20.52 -6.63
N GLY A 550 18.33 -20.28 -6.90
CA GLY A 550 17.82 -19.09 -7.58
C GLY A 550 16.30 -19.13 -7.65
N VAL A 551 15.72 -18.13 -8.30
CA VAL A 551 14.27 -17.97 -8.43
C VAL A 551 13.89 -17.93 -9.90
N ILE A 552 12.80 -18.60 -10.25
CA ILE A 552 12.08 -18.40 -11.51
C ILE A 552 10.80 -17.67 -11.15
N ASP A 553 10.57 -16.49 -11.73
CA ASP A 553 9.40 -15.66 -11.46
C ASP A 553 8.65 -15.37 -12.76
N PHE A 554 7.40 -15.83 -12.81
CA PHE A 554 6.46 -15.43 -13.84
C PHE A 554 5.34 -14.59 -13.25
N ASN A 555 5.07 -13.42 -13.83
CA ASN A 555 3.98 -12.57 -13.37
C ASN A 555 3.21 -11.89 -14.51
N ILE A 556 2.09 -11.26 -14.16
CA ILE A 556 1.39 -10.24 -14.97
C ILE A 556 0.75 -9.17 -14.08
N ASN A 557 0.74 -7.94 -14.58
CA ASN A 557 0.11 -6.75 -13.99
C ASN A 557 -0.79 -6.02 -15.01
N PRO A 558 -1.92 -6.63 -15.44
CA PRO A 558 -2.79 -6.05 -16.46
C PRO A 558 -3.49 -4.75 -16.01
N PRO A 559 -3.73 -3.78 -16.92
CA PRO A 559 -3.40 -3.83 -18.34
C PRO A 559 -1.92 -3.55 -18.67
N GLY A 560 -1.15 -2.98 -17.74
CA GLY A 560 0.28 -2.69 -17.89
C GLY A 560 0.85 -1.90 -16.71
N GLN A 561 2.15 -1.59 -16.76
CA GLN A 561 2.87 -0.93 -15.65
C GLN A 561 2.56 0.56 -15.49
N SER A 562 2.24 1.29 -16.56
CA SER A 562 2.22 2.75 -16.53
C SER A 562 0.88 3.36 -16.91
N GLY A 563 0.30 4.15 -16.01
CA GLY A 563 -0.91 4.95 -16.26
C GLY A 563 -0.60 6.32 -16.89
N PHE A 564 0.65 6.61 -17.23
CA PHE A 564 1.07 7.94 -17.65
C PHE A 564 0.51 8.33 -19.03
N THR A 565 -0.07 9.51 -19.12
CA THR A 565 -0.45 10.18 -20.37
C THR A 565 0.11 11.60 -20.37
N SER A 566 0.96 11.96 -21.33
CA SER A 566 1.55 13.30 -21.40
C SER A 566 0.53 14.38 -21.78
N LEU A 567 0.87 15.65 -21.55
CA LEU A 567 -0.01 16.80 -21.87
C LEU A 567 -0.53 16.87 -23.31
N ASN A 568 0.16 16.26 -24.28
CA ASN A 568 -0.27 16.19 -25.68
C ASN A 568 -1.19 15.00 -25.98
N GLY A 569 -1.55 14.19 -24.97
CA GLY A 569 -2.41 13.02 -25.10
C GLY A 569 -1.70 11.72 -25.49
N THR A 570 -0.36 11.70 -25.55
CA THR A 570 0.38 10.46 -25.80
C THR A 570 0.39 9.59 -24.55
N GLN A 571 -0.17 8.39 -24.65
CA GLN A 571 -0.12 7.37 -23.59
C GLN A 571 1.23 6.67 -23.56
N SER A 572 1.65 6.22 -22.39
CA SER A 572 2.79 5.32 -22.22
C SER A 572 2.62 4.06 -23.08
N SER A 573 3.71 3.55 -23.65
CA SER A 573 3.71 2.25 -24.34
C SER A 573 3.37 1.09 -23.41
N HIS A 574 3.58 1.27 -22.11
CA HIS A 574 3.39 0.25 -21.06
C HIS A 574 2.03 0.36 -20.35
N MET A 575 1.06 1.02 -20.98
CA MET A 575 -0.28 1.16 -20.40
C MET A 575 -1.15 -0.08 -20.61
N HIS A 576 -1.02 -0.75 -21.76
CA HIS A 576 -1.86 -1.90 -22.13
C HIS A 576 -1.06 -3.09 -22.69
N ASP A 577 0.26 -3.07 -22.58
CA ASP A 577 1.16 -4.06 -23.19
C ASP A 577 1.05 -5.47 -22.57
N GLN A 578 0.47 -5.59 -21.37
CA GLN A 578 0.23 -6.87 -20.70
C GLN A 578 -1.19 -7.40 -20.88
N TRP A 579 -2.11 -6.61 -21.46
CA TRP A 579 -3.49 -7.06 -21.72
C TRP A 579 -3.58 -8.31 -22.63
N PRO A 580 -2.79 -8.44 -23.72
CA PRO A 580 -2.83 -9.64 -24.54
C PRO A 580 -2.44 -10.92 -23.77
N LEU A 581 -1.53 -10.80 -22.79
CA LEU A 581 -1.14 -11.92 -21.93
C LEU A 581 -2.30 -12.31 -21.00
N HIS A 582 -2.97 -11.31 -20.41
CA HIS A 582 -4.17 -11.52 -19.60
C HIS A 582 -5.27 -12.27 -20.37
N ASP A 583 -5.62 -11.82 -21.58
CA ASP A 583 -6.63 -12.47 -22.43
C ASP A 583 -6.24 -13.91 -22.81
N ALA A 584 -4.93 -14.19 -22.91
CA ALA A 584 -4.38 -15.49 -23.26
C ALA A 584 -4.11 -16.42 -22.05
N TRP A 585 -4.32 -15.95 -20.82
CA TRP A 585 -3.93 -16.65 -19.58
C TRP A 585 -2.42 -16.95 -19.51
N GLU A 586 -1.63 -16.09 -20.12
CA GLU A 586 -0.17 -16.21 -20.17
C GLU A 586 0.50 -15.32 -19.13
N PHE A 587 1.76 -15.63 -18.84
CA PHE A 587 2.61 -14.87 -17.93
C PHE A 587 3.88 -14.42 -18.65
N LYS A 588 4.41 -13.27 -18.24
CA LYS A 588 5.76 -12.84 -18.63
C LYS A 588 6.77 -13.24 -17.57
N ASP A 589 8.03 -13.34 -17.98
CA ASP A 589 9.16 -13.49 -17.05
C ASP A 589 9.35 -12.17 -16.28
N GLN A 590 9.65 -12.23 -14.98
CA GLN A 590 10.13 -11.09 -14.22
C GLN A 590 11.66 -11.10 -14.27
N LEU A 591 12.24 -10.07 -14.89
CA LEU A 591 13.68 -9.88 -14.85
C LEU A 591 14.08 -9.56 -13.40
N PHE A 592 14.78 -10.47 -12.74
CA PHE A 592 15.22 -10.31 -11.35
C PHE A 592 16.72 -10.54 -11.24
N GLY A 593 17.45 -9.56 -10.71
CA GLY A 593 18.90 -9.65 -10.56
C GLY A 593 19.67 -9.66 -11.88
N GLU A 594 19.03 -9.29 -12.99
CA GLU A 594 19.75 -9.06 -14.24
C GLU A 594 20.78 -7.95 -14.03
N THR A 595 22.02 -8.19 -14.46
CA THR A 595 23.10 -7.22 -14.26
C THR A 595 22.80 -5.97 -15.05
N VAL A 596 22.32 -4.95 -14.38
CA VAL A 596 22.22 -3.60 -14.93
C VAL A 596 23.64 -3.15 -15.27
N VAL A 597 23.98 -3.14 -16.56
CA VAL A 597 25.20 -2.51 -17.03
C VAL A 597 25.00 -1.01 -16.87
N GLN A 598 25.71 -0.43 -15.90
CA GLN A 598 25.76 1.01 -15.64
C GLN A 598 26.32 1.72 -16.89
N VAL A 599 25.46 2.02 -17.86
CA VAL A 599 25.83 2.89 -18.97
C VAL A 599 25.85 4.29 -18.37
N ALA A 600 27.05 4.87 -18.24
CA ALA A 600 27.21 6.22 -17.73
C ALA A 600 26.33 7.20 -18.53
N GLN A 601 25.16 7.52 -17.98
CA GLN A 601 24.26 8.54 -18.49
C GLN A 601 24.31 9.77 -17.59
N ASP A 602 24.00 10.92 -18.19
CA ASP A 602 24.11 12.23 -17.55
C ASP A 602 23.24 12.30 -16.30
N ILE A 603 23.90 12.32 -15.15
CA ILE A 603 23.29 12.58 -13.83
C ILE A 603 22.59 13.94 -13.91
N MET A 604 21.26 13.95 -13.96
CA MET A 604 20.48 15.19 -13.91
C MET A 604 20.73 15.87 -12.56
N PRO A 605 21.34 17.08 -12.53
CA PRO A 605 21.57 17.76 -11.28
C PRO A 605 20.25 18.31 -10.74
N VAL A 606 19.90 17.92 -9.52
CA VAL A 606 18.66 18.36 -8.85
C VAL A 606 18.66 19.88 -8.57
N ASN A 607 19.85 20.52 -8.47
CA ASN A 607 20.00 21.90 -7.99
C ASN A 607 20.92 22.79 -8.84
N PHE A 608 20.60 24.09 -8.90
CA PHE A 608 21.53 25.15 -9.34
C PHE A 608 22.63 25.34 -8.28
N LYS A 609 23.88 24.97 -8.60
CA LYS A 609 24.97 24.96 -7.62
C LYS A 609 26.31 25.35 -8.22
N LEU A 610 27.01 26.28 -7.57
CA LEU A 610 28.42 26.56 -7.81
C LEU A 610 29.29 25.72 -6.86
N HIS A 611 30.09 24.81 -7.41
CA HIS A 611 30.97 23.95 -6.63
C HIS A 611 32.27 24.68 -6.24
N ALA A 612 32.99 24.16 -5.25
CA ALA A 612 34.28 24.71 -4.86
C ALA A 612 35.27 24.63 -6.05
N PRO A 613 35.86 25.76 -6.49
CA PRO A 613 36.83 25.73 -7.59
C PRO A 613 38.07 24.92 -7.24
N TYR A 614 38.62 24.19 -8.22
CA TYR A 614 39.78 23.33 -8.00
C TYR A 614 40.77 23.36 -9.18
N PRO A 615 42.09 23.48 -8.93
CA PRO A 615 42.72 23.67 -7.61
C PRO A 615 42.38 25.03 -6.98
N ASN A 616 42.45 25.13 -5.64
CA ASN A 616 42.30 26.37 -4.88
C ASN A 616 43.00 26.22 -3.52
N PRO A 617 44.12 26.91 -3.24
CA PRO A 617 44.73 27.97 -4.06
C PRO A 617 45.27 27.45 -5.40
N PHE A 618 45.43 28.34 -6.39
CA PHE A 618 45.82 27.94 -7.75
C PHE A 618 46.86 28.88 -8.39
N ASN A 619 47.57 28.35 -9.40
CA ASN A 619 48.48 29.07 -10.28
C ASN A 619 48.82 28.21 -11.54
N PRO A 620 48.62 28.69 -12.79
CA PRO A 620 47.81 29.83 -13.19
C PRO A 620 46.33 29.45 -13.46
N VAL A 621 45.95 28.17 -13.31
CA VAL A 621 44.62 27.65 -13.71
C VAL A 621 43.84 27.08 -12.53
N THR A 622 42.56 27.45 -12.42
CA THR A 622 41.56 26.76 -11.60
C THR A 622 40.34 26.43 -12.45
N ASN A 623 39.62 25.34 -12.13
CA ASN A 623 38.41 24.96 -12.82
C ASN A 623 37.19 25.40 -12.00
N ILE A 624 36.31 26.17 -12.64
CA ILE A 624 35.01 26.56 -12.13
C ILE A 624 33.99 25.50 -12.53
N LYS A 625 33.52 24.74 -11.55
CA LYS A 625 32.52 23.69 -11.76
C LYS A 625 31.16 24.18 -11.28
N PHE A 626 30.12 23.98 -12.08
CA PHE A 626 28.75 24.32 -11.71
C PHE A 626 27.76 23.30 -12.26
N SER A 627 26.57 23.27 -11.66
CA SER A 627 25.47 22.41 -12.05
C SER A 627 24.23 23.25 -12.31
N LEU A 628 23.56 22.98 -13.43
CA LEU A 628 22.29 23.60 -13.80
C LEU A 628 21.21 22.52 -13.80
N ASN A 629 20.09 22.80 -13.13
CA ASN A 629 18.91 21.93 -13.07
C ASN A 629 17.92 22.20 -14.21
N ARG A 630 18.16 23.21 -15.04
CA ARG A 630 17.42 23.55 -16.27
C ARG A 630 18.34 24.26 -17.26
N ASN A 631 17.95 24.28 -18.53
CA ASN A 631 18.57 25.17 -19.51
C ASN A 631 18.38 26.62 -19.05
N ALA A 632 19.47 27.37 -18.97
CA ALA A 632 19.41 28.75 -18.50
C ALA A 632 20.56 29.58 -19.05
N ARG A 633 20.27 30.87 -19.29
CA ARG A 633 21.32 31.88 -19.43
C ARG A 633 22.00 32.07 -18.09
N ILE A 634 23.31 31.94 -18.10
CA ILE A 634 24.14 32.13 -16.91
C ILE A 634 25.21 33.19 -17.16
N GLN A 635 25.63 33.83 -16.08
CA GLN A 635 26.80 34.70 -16.06
C GLN A 635 27.77 34.23 -15.00
N ILE A 636 29.05 34.07 -15.36
CA ILE A 636 30.14 33.76 -14.41
C ILE A 636 31.12 34.91 -14.40
N ASP A 637 31.09 35.67 -13.30
CA ASP A 637 32.02 36.77 -13.07
C ASP A 637 33.08 36.37 -12.04
N ILE A 638 34.31 36.82 -12.28
CA ILE A 638 35.35 36.84 -11.27
C ILE A 638 35.46 38.25 -10.70
N ILE A 639 35.38 38.37 -9.38
CA ILE A 639 35.24 39.62 -8.66
C ILE A 639 36.38 39.76 -7.64
N ASP A 640 37.00 40.92 -7.56
CA ASP A 640 37.99 41.21 -6.50
C ASP A 640 37.33 41.56 -5.15
N ILE A 641 38.14 41.73 -4.11
CA ILE A 641 37.67 42.08 -2.75
C ILE A 641 36.95 43.43 -2.66
N THR A 642 37.05 44.28 -3.69
CA THR A 642 36.38 45.59 -3.75
C THR A 642 35.03 45.50 -4.47
N GLY A 643 34.65 44.33 -4.97
CA GLY A 643 33.40 44.13 -5.72
C GLY A 643 33.52 44.42 -7.22
N ARG A 644 34.73 44.69 -7.73
CA ARG A 644 34.95 44.95 -9.15
C ARG A 644 35.09 43.63 -9.92
N VAL A 645 34.36 43.51 -11.02
CA VAL A 645 34.53 42.41 -11.99
C VAL A 645 35.91 42.53 -12.66
N VAL A 646 36.76 41.53 -12.46
CA VAL A 646 38.10 41.44 -13.04
C VAL A 646 38.15 40.53 -14.27
N ASP A 647 37.18 39.62 -14.40
CA ASP A 647 37.01 38.75 -15.56
C ASP A 647 35.55 38.31 -15.69
N ASN A 648 35.09 38.07 -16.92
CA ASN A 648 33.80 37.46 -17.21
C ASN A 648 34.06 36.21 -18.05
N LEU A 649 33.80 35.04 -17.46
CA LEU A 649 34.11 33.77 -18.10
C LEU A 649 33.00 33.34 -19.06
N VAL A 650 31.77 33.75 -18.75
CA VAL A 650 30.55 33.33 -19.43
C VAL A 650 29.47 34.41 -19.33
N ASP A 651 28.75 34.62 -20.44
CA ASP A 651 27.43 35.26 -20.51
C ASP A 651 26.67 34.73 -21.74
N ASN A 652 26.12 33.51 -21.62
CA ASN A 652 25.32 32.86 -22.66
C ASN A 652 24.43 31.74 -22.07
N GLU A 653 23.62 31.12 -22.94
CA GLU A 653 22.77 29.97 -22.61
C GLU A 653 23.62 28.71 -22.43
N TYR A 654 23.32 27.95 -21.37
CA TYR A 654 23.88 26.63 -21.11
C TYR A 654 22.76 25.61 -20.92
N ASP A 655 22.97 24.39 -21.40
CA ASP A 655 22.06 23.27 -21.18
C ASP A 655 22.08 22.82 -19.70
N ALA A 656 21.02 22.14 -19.26
CA ALA A 656 21.00 21.46 -17.97
C ALA A 656 22.15 20.44 -17.88
N GLY A 657 22.73 20.27 -16.71
CA GLY A 657 23.86 19.35 -16.50
C GLY A 657 25.03 19.94 -15.72
N LYS A 658 26.13 19.18 -15.67
CA LYS A 658 27.38 19.58 -15.02
C LYS A 658 28.31 20.23 -16.04
N HIS A 659 28.80 21.41 -15.71
CA HIS A 659 29.68 22.19 -16.56
C HIS A 659 30.98 22.51 -15.85
N THR A 660 32.07 22.59 -16.61
CA THR A 660 33.40 22.97 -16.10
C THR A 660 34.04 23.99 -17.02
N ILE A 661 34.49 25.10 -16.46
CA ILE A 661 35.12 26.20 -17.20
C ILE A 661 36.44 26.56 -16.53
N PRO A 662 37.57 26.55 -17.25
CA PRO A 662 38.84 26.95 -16.67
C PRO A 662 38.92 28.48 -16.56
N TRP A 663 39.40 28.97 -15.42
CA TRP A 663 39.90 30.33 -15.28
C TRP A 663 41.43 30.32 -15.32
N ILE A 664 42.02 30.94 -16.33
CA ILE A 664 43.46 30.97 -16.57
C ILE A 664 43.97 32.41 -16.36
N THR A 665 44.83 32.62 -15.36
CA THR A 665 45.25 33.97 -14.97
C THR A 665 46.72 34.24 -15.29
N TYR A 666 46.96 35.10 -16.28
CA TYR A 666 48.29 35.65 -16.56
C TYR A 666 48.43 37.12 -16.09
N SER A 667 47.38 37.92 -16.23
CA SER A 667 47.37 39.38 -16.03
C SER A 667 46.82 39.85 -14.67
N VAL A 668 46.32 38.94 -13.83
CA VAL A 668 45.65 39.25 -12.55
C VAL A 668 46.63 39.06 -11.36
N PRO A 669 46.73 39.98 -10.38
CA PRO A 669 47.69 39.85 -9.27
C PRO A 669 47.30 38.75 -8.26
N SER A 670 48.26 38.20 -7.52
CA SER A 670 47.97 37.28 -6.40
C SER A 670 47.02 37.92 -5.40
N GLY A 671 46.04 37.17 -4.92
CA GLY A 671 45.00 37.70 -4.05
C GLY A 671 43.76 36.83 -3.94
N VAL A 672 42.82 37.28 -3.12
CA VAL A 672 41.50 36.67 -2.97
C VAL A 672 40.56 37.23 -4.03
N TYR A 673 39.85 36.33 -4.72
CA TYR A 673 38.79 36.65 -5.65
C TYR A 673 37.52 35.85 -5.29
N PHE A 674 36.41 36.22 -5.88
CA PHE A 674 35.13 35.53 -5.76
C PHE A 674 34.63 35.17 -7.15
N VAL A 675 34.22 33.91 -7.30
CA VAL A 675 33.47 33.44 -8.48
C VAL A 675 32.01 33.62 -8.17
N ARG A 676 31.31 34.40 -8.97
CA ARG A 676 29.86 34.58 -8.88
C ARG A 676 29.20 33.95 -10.09
N LEU A 677 28.32 32.98 -9.84
CA LEU A 677 27.44 32.38 -10.84
C LEU A 677 26.04 32.97 -10.65
N SER A 678 25.47 33.54 -11.71
CA SER A 678 24.15 34.18 -11.68
C SER A 678 23.26 33.66 -12.79
N SER A 679 21.96 33.47 -12.50
CA SER A 679 20.91 33.19 -13.48
C SER A 679 19.58 33.79 -12.99
N PHE A 680 18.98 34.67 -13.79
CA PHE A 680 17.73 35.41 -13.53
C PHE A 680 17.58 35.98 -12.09
N ASP A 681 17.16 35.16 -11.14
CA ASP A 681 16.85 35.45 -9.74
C ASP A 681 17.79 34.76 -8.71
N ILE A 682 18.63 33.82 -9.13
CA ILE A 682 19.50 33.03 -8.25
C ILE A 682 20.97 33.42 -8.46
N THR A 683 21.72 33.54 -7.37
CA THR A 683 23.16 33.82 -7.41
C THR A 683 23.89 33.01 -6.34
N GLU A 684 24.95 32.31 -6.77
CA GLU A 684 25.86 31.56 -5.91
C GLU A 684 27.27 32.18 -5.99
N THR A 685 28.01 32.18 -4.87
CA THR A 685 29.35 32.76 -4.82
C THR A 685 30.33 31.88 -4.06
N LYS A 686 31.53 31.67 -4.61
CA LYS A 686 32.62 30.93 -3.96
C LYS A 686 33.93 31.72 -3.95
N LYS A 687 34.65 31.65 -2.84
CA LYS A 687 35.97 32.27 -2.67
C LYS A 687 37.05 31.44 -3.38
N ILE A 688 37.96 32.12 -4.07
CA ILE A 688 39.16 31.53 -4.67
C ILE A 688 40.41 32.35 -4.32
N LEU A 689 41.55 31.67 -4.22
CA LEU A 689 42.85 32.27 -3.89
C LEU A 689 43.86 32.00 -5.01
N LEU A 690 44.32 33.07 -5.66
CA LEU A 690 45.41 33.03 -6.63
C LEU A 690 46.74 33.28 -5.92
N LEU A 691 47.69 32.34 -6.04
CA LEU A 691 49.03 32.44 -5.46
C LEU A 691 50.10 32.29 -6.56
N LYS A 692 50.54 33.42 -7.15
CA LYS A 692 51.62 33.44 -8.13
C LYS A 692 53.00 33.14 -7.55
#